data_AF-A0A6C0DUJ5-F1
#
_entry.id   AF-A0A6C0DUJ5-F1
#
_cell.length_a   1.000
_cell.length_b   1.000
_cell.length_c   1.000
_cell.angle_alpha   90.00
_cell.angle_beta   90.00
_cell.angle_gamma   90.00
#
_symmetry.space_group_name_H-M   'P 1'
#
loop_
_entity.id
_entity.type
_entity.pdbx_description
1 polymer ?
#
loop_
_entity_poly.entity_id
_entity_poly.type
_entity_poly.pdbx_seq_one_letter_code
_entity_poly.pdbx_strand_id
1 'polypeptide(L)'
;MSAANIPPFSNMTPNAKVLSGSTGAKLYKNATDKKWVIKKSEKGLGGFEQVKIESIVDDIYQALGIPVPKHILDIPNKALILEYIDGKSLADATSAELAKAKNELQKGFIVDALLANWDVIGLLEDNILLPTDGSPAVRIDNGGSLTFRAQGGKKPFNKIVTEIDTMRNKTISPQAAKIFGDLTDTDIDTQIKTIIVPNYELILSLTPDELKEAMKARMDNLIERTVWTNASAFKNTVEATSEPEYIPAVQKALVEYFKAGWLKNLAAGLWFKVKDGNKGAANKEEQCLAFINKTLKDNGAVISGGFILKAIGSFVDEKSVDIDLYVPTAHAEKFREVMTELFDSSAVVKHVVSDSPGSFFKKNGIVSVSKYSKEAPKYAEMDIIEVNEDRTPIDVVKNFDLTFCENWYDGENIWMVYPNHVKTKAGFLENHYLNILFTGNPVLIGRMKKYIGRGFKISINNPVTKKAENISNGISNGTLFQQQIKNLSIAAPKNSHYGSYGTYGTNSTKTIYLPSGEISLNDIDNSIIHISPLKNATLNINMSPSAHTNYPNTPLSNFSTNFRSLTPVNIECIRHYTGTGYKLVNEFLYTDRRSYPDQSLIYKLIGDKFPRNMGEAPTQYYNRLIYYYFVNLYNGIQKAPHISYKPVKLYRGTKTWYLEEDKGQFFYINSFCSTTITQRTALSFGYTYSAASKKIYVFYVHPNCGYINVKPISSHQRENEIILNPYNRYVYINENKDDGANIIYKRYIILPSDLDIPTTYPTFMSWKKEIVARTKIVENNRDEPPDYYGGRLKVKVQNPEVSGRYKVRDTTLKQKMKSRQTPIKVKQKVRFRTLKMKPNKANTSKKILPSEAPTITKPDSANTSKKPVYDENTIHRFTDPLPSFPGKVPTKAEMEVIEKMMAFFKNDKE
;
A
#
# COMPACT_ATOMS: atom_id res chain seq x y z
N MET A 1 21.68 14.40 -25.89
CA MET A 1 22.43 15.36 -26.74
C MET A 1 23.54 14.61 -27.45
N SER A 2 24.01 15.09 -28.61
CA SER A 2 24.57 14.28 -29.70
C SER A 2 25.80 13.42 -29.38
N ALA A 3 25.63 12.09 -29.46
CA ALA A 3 26.66 11.07 -29.61
C ALA A 3 27.43 11.14 -30.97
N ALA A 4 27.34 12.26 -31.68
CA ALA A 4 27.66 12.37 -33.11
C ALA A 4 29.16 12.23 -33.46
N ASN A 5 30.06 12.11 -32.48
CA ASN A 5 31.51 12.11 -32.70
C ASN A 5 32.27 10.91 -32.10
N ILE A 6 31.58 9.88 -31.58
CA ILE A 6 32.25 8.65 -31.12
C ILE A 6 32.28 7.64 -32.29
N PRO A 7 33.46 7.18 -32.75
CA PRO A 7 33.54 6.23 -33.86
C PRO A 7 32.98 4.85 -33.45
N PRO A 8 32.46 4.05 -34.41
CA PRO A 8 32.02 2.69 -34.13
C PRO A 8 33.21 1.81 -33.72
N PHE A 9 32.95 0.77 -32.92
CA PHE A 9 33.96 -0.18 -32.42
C PHE A 9 34.84 -0.76 -33.55
N SER A 10 34.27 -1.01 -34.74
CA SER A 10 34.96 -1.53 -35.91
C SER A 10 36.12 -0.63 -36.42
N ASN A 11 36.11 0.66 -36.07
CA ASN A 11 37.09 1.64 -36.52
C ASN A 11 38.16 1.93 -35.45
N MET A 12 38.24 1.09 -34.42
CA MET A 12 39.15 1.23 -33.30
C MET A 12 40.15 0.08 -33.27
N THR A 13 41.42 0.40 -33.04
CA THR A 13 42.51 -0.57 -32.88
C THR A 13 42.98 -0.62 -31.43
N PRO A 14 43.19 -1.82 -30.85
CA PRO A 14 43.64 -1.95 -29.47
C PRO A 14 45.05 -1.39 -29.32
N ASN A 15 45.25 -0.57 -28.31
CA ASN A 15 46.56 -0.13 -27.88
C ASN A 15 47.13 -1.19 -26.92
N ALA A 16 48.44 -1.40 -26.90
CA ALA A 16 49.08 -2.46 -26.08
C ALA A 16 48.96 -2.26 -24.55
N LYS A 17 48.35 -1.15 -24.10
CA LYS A 17 48.19 -0.80 -22.69
C LYS A 17 46.81 -1.22 -22.15
N VAL A 18 46.82 -2.19 -21.24
CA VAL A 18 45.67 -2.51 -20.38
C VAL A 18 45.58 -1.43 -19.29
N LEU A 19 44.38 -0.89 -19.06
CA LEU A 19 44.14 0.06 -17.98
C LEU A 19 43.81 -0.72 -16.70
N SER A 20 44.25 -0.23 -15.55
CA SER A 20 43.95 -0.83 -14.25
C SER A 20 42.45 -0.75 -13.94
N GLY A 21 41.88 -1.79 -13.32
CA GLY A 21 40.47 -1.85 -12.93
C GLY A 21 39.88 -3.25 -13.05
N SER A 22 38.84 -3.56 -12.27
CA SER A 22 38.22 -4.90 -12.29
C SER A 22 37.45 -5.17 -13.59
N THR A 23 36.97 -4.16 -14.30
CA THR A 23 36.05 -4.30 -15.44
C THR A 23 36.70 -4.65 -16.79
N GLY A 24 38.02 -4.90 -16.82
CA GLY A 24 38.73 -5.27 -18.05
C GLY A 24 38.85 -4.13 -19.08
N ALA A 25 38.87 -2.88 -18.60
CA ALA A 25 39.01 -1.68 -19.42
C ALA A 25 40.30 -1.70 -20.24
N LYS A 26 40.18 -1.50 -21.55
CA LYS A 26 41.31 -1.50 -22.51
C LYS A 26 41.35 -0.19 -23.26
N LEU A 27 42.56 0.30 -23.52
CA LEU A 27 42.79 1.52 -24.28
C LEU A 27 42.78 1.20 -25.78
N TYR A 28 42.07 2.00 -26.56
CA TYR A 28 41.99 1.90 -28.02
C TYR A 28 42.33 3.24 -28.66
N LYS A 29 42.65 3.21 -29.95
CA LYS A 29 42.80 4.38 -30.80
C LYS A 29 41.94 4.27 -32.04
N ASN A 30 41.41 5.39 -32.53
CA ASN A 30 40.79 5.46 -33.85
C ASN A 30 41.82 5.85 -34.93
N ALA A 31 41.37 5.97 -36.19
CA ALA A 31 42.20 6.40 -37.32
C ALA A 31 42.80 7.82 -37.19
N THR A 32 42.29 8.65 -36.28
CA THR A 32 42.80 10.01 -36.01
C THR A 32 43.71 10.05 -34.77
N ASP A 33 44.22 8.90 -34.31
CA ASP A 33 45.03 8.73 -33.10
C ASP A 33 44.36 9.17 -31.77
N LYS A 34 43.06 9.47 -31.80
CA LYS A 34 42.28 9.81 -30.60
C LYS A 34 42.05 8.56 -29.75
N LYS A 35 42.27 8.68 -28.45
CA LYS A 35 42.19 7.58 -27.48
C LYS A 35 40.77 7.37 -26.98
N TRP A 36 40.42 6.10 -26.76
CA TRP A 36 39.12 5.65 -26.26
C TRP A 36 39.31 4.54 -25.23
N VAL A 37 38.46 4.51 -24.20
CA VAL A 37 38.40 3.40 -23.23
C VAL A 37 37.26 2.49 -23.61
N ILE A 38 37.53 1.20 -23.73
CA ILE A 38 36.50 0.22 -24.06
C ILE A 38 36.41 -0.80 -22.93
N LYS A 39 35.21 -0.91 -22.36
CA LYS A 39 34.87 -1.88 -21.33
C LYS A 39 34.01 -2.97 -21.94
N LYS A 40 34.47 -4.21 -21.79
CA LYS A 40 33.76 -5.40 -22.26
C LYS A 40 33.50 -6.31 -21.07
N SER A 41 32.35 -6.97 -21.05
CA SER A 41 32.11 -7.98 -20.03
C SER A 41 32.93 -9.25 -20.33
N GLU A 42 34.01 -9.47 -19.59
CA GLU A 42 34.67 -10.78 -19.53
C GLU A 42 33.90 -11.71 -18.55
N LYS A 43 34.03 -13.03 -18.69
CA LYS A 43 33.33 -14.00 -17.83
C LYS A 43 33.75 -13.77 -16.36
N GLY A 44 32.83 -13.34 -15.49
CA GLY A 44 33.04 -13.32 -14.04
C GLY A 44 32.56 -12.07 -13.27
N LEU A 45 32.19 -10.98 -13.95
CA LEU A 45 31.87 -9.69 -13.31
C LEU A 45 30.57 -9.10 -13.85
N GLY A 46 29.42 -9.58 -13.36
CA GLY A 46 28.09 -9.03 -13.67
C GLY A 46 27.61 -9.13 -15.12
N GLY A 47 28.50 -9.48 -16.07
CA GLY A 47 28.21 -9.61 -17.49
C GLY A 47 27.87 -8.27 -18.16
N PHE A 48 27.29 -8.36 -19.35
CA PHE A 48 26.87 -7.20 -20.13
C PHE A 48 25.81 -6.34 -19.40
N GLU A 49 25.06 -6.91 -18.47
CA GLU A 49 24.08 -6.17 -17.66
C GLU A 49 24.73 -5.15 -16.74
N GLN A 50 25.93 -5.44 -16.19
CA GLN A 50 26.68 -4.45 -15.41
C GLN A 50 27.15 -3.29 -16.30
N VAL A 51 27.60 -3.60 -17.52
CA VAL A 51 28.02 -2.61 -18.52
C VAL A 51 26.86 -1.70 -18.95
N LYS A 52 25.65 -2.25 -19.12
CA LYS A 52 24.44 -1.46 -19.36
C LYS A 52 24.14 -0.52 -18.20
N ILE A 53 24.19 -1.02 -16.96
CA ILE A 53 23.93 -0.22 -15.76
C ILE A 53 24.91 0.94 -15.65
N GLU A 54 26.19 0.71 -15.96
CA GLU A 54 27.20 1.78 -16.00
C GLU A 54 26.82 2.85 -17.02
N SER A 55 26.48 2.47 -18.25
CA SER A 55 26.02 3.43 -19.28
C SER A 55 24.81 4.24 -18.83
N ILE A 56 23.83 3.60 -18.21
CA ILE A 56 22.59 4.26 -17.74
C ILE A 56 22.88 5.24 -16.60
N VAL A 57 23.79 4.87 -15.70
CA VAL A 57 24.21 5.74 -14.60
C VAL A 57 24.99 6.93 -15.12
N ASP A 58 25.86 6.72 -16.12
CA ASP A 58 26.55 7.80 -16.80
C ASP A 58 25.57 8.72 -17.56
N ASP A 59 24.53 8.16 -18.20
CA ASP A 59 23.45 8.95 -18.82
C ASP A 59 22.73 9.83 -17.80
N ILE A 60 22.40 9.29 -16.61
CA ILE A 60 21.76 10.05 -15.52
C ILE A 60 22.70 11.14 -15.01
N TYR A 61 23.97 10.82 -14.72
CA TYR A 61 24.95 11.82 -14.30
C TYR A 61 25.10 12.94 -15.32
N GLN A 62 25.30 12.59 -16.59
CA GLN A 62 25.46 13.56 -17.68
C GLN A 62 24.22 14.45 -17.83
N ALA A 63 23.01 13.87 -17.73
CA ALA A 63 21.76 14.61 -17.82
C ALA A 63 21.57 15.60 -16.65
N LEU A 64 22.15 15.31 -15.49
CA LEU A 64 22.14 16.17 -14.30
C LEU A 64 23.34 17.13 -14.23
N GLY A 65 24.18 17.16 -15.26
CA GLY A 65 25.38 18.02 -15.30
C GLY A 65 26.51 17.54 -14.38
N ILE A 66 26.47 16.28 -13.94
CA ILE A 66 27.53 15.67 -13.14
C ILE A 66 28.59 15.09 -14.10
N PRO A 67 29.87 15.47 -13.98
CA PRO A 67 30.90 15.07 -14.94
C PRO A 67 31.14 13.56 -14.96
N VAL A 68 30.95 12.97 -16.15
CA VAL A 68 31.30 11.60 -16.54
C VAL A 68 31.88 11.64 -17.97
N PRO A 69 32.66 10.63 -18.41
CA PRO A 69 33.13 10.58 -19.79
C PRO A 69 31.97 10.53 -20.79
N LYS A 70 32.15 11.14 -21.96
CA LYS A 70 31.22 10.90 -23.08
C LYS A 70 31.30 9.44 -23.47
N HIS A 71 30.15 8.82 -23.68
CA HIS A 71 30.10 7.38 -23.90
C HIS A 71 29.00 6.97 -24.89
N ILE A 72 29.14 5.75 -25.42
CA ILE A 72 28.11 5.02 -26.18
C ILE A 72 28.12 3.56 -25.72
N LEU A 73 26.93 3.00 -25.52
CA LEU A 73 26.72 1.56 -25.37
C LEU A 73 26.62 0.88 -26.74
N ASP A 74 27.62 0.09 -27.10
CA ASP A 74 27.63 -0.75 -28.30
C ASP A 74 27.01 -2.13 -27.98
N ILE A 75 25.70 -2.24 -28.23
CA ILE A 75 24.93 -3.46 -27.96
C ILE A 75 25.42 -4.67 -28.77
N PRO A 76 25.64 -4.58 -30.09
CA PRO A 76 26.19 -5.70 -30.87
C PRO A 76 27.49 -6.26 -30.32
N ASN A 77 28.41 -5.40 -29.88
CA ASN A 77 29.72 -5.81 -29.36
C ASN A 77 29.77 -6.01 -27.84
N LYS A 78 28.62 -5.83 -27.15
CA LYS A 78 28.49 -5.90 -25.69
C LYS A 78 29.54 -5.04 -24.95
N ALA A 79 29.75 -3.83 -25.44
CA ALA A 79 30.82 -2.95 -24.98
C ALA A 79 30.30 -1.56 -24.62
N LEU A 80 30.90 -0.95 -23.60
CA LEU A 80 30.77 0.48 -23.33
C LEU A 80 32.04 1.17 -23.83
N ILE A 81 31.84 2.15 -24.72
CA ILE A 81 32.91 2.93 -25.33
C ILE A 81 32.87 4.31 -24.70
N LEU A 82 33.96 4.71 -24.04
CA LEU A 82 34.10 6.01 -23.37
C LEU A 82 35.23 6.82 -24.01
N GLU A 83 35.06 8.13 -24.08
CA GLU A 83 36.14 9.06 -24.41
C GLU A 83 37.25 8.96 -23.35
N TYR A 84 38.50 8.78 -23.79
CA TYR A 84 39.63 8.78 -22.86
C TYR A 84 39.86 10.18 -22.31
N ILE A 85 39.95 10.28 -20.98
CA ILE A 85 40.24 11.52 -20.28
C ILE A 85 41.69 11.47 -19.82
N ASP A 86 42.48 12.45 -20.24
CA ASP A 86 43.84 12.60 -19.73
C ASP A 86 43.81 13.28 -18.36
N GLY A 87 44.30 12.60 -17.34
CA GLY A 87 44.11 12.99 -15.96
C GLY A 87 44.78 12.03 -14.99
N LYS A 88 44.82 12.43 -13.72
CA LYS A 88 45.33 11.61 -12.62
C LYS A 88 44.22 11.21 -11.66
N SER A 89 44.43 10.15 -10.89
CA SER A 89 43.46 9.69 -9.89
C SER A 89 43.39 10.67 -8.72
N LEU A 90 42.36 10.54 -7.88
CA LEU A 90 42.26 11.33 -6.64
C LEU A 90 43.35 10.93 -5.63
N ALA A 91 43.84 9.69 -5.67
CA ALA A 91 44.97 9.24 -4.86
C ALA A 91 46.27 10.01 -5.15
N ASP A 92 46.46 10.44 -6.40
CA ASP A 92 47.64 11.18 -6.88
C ASP A 92 47.47 12.70 -6.79
N ALA A 93 46.37 13.17 -6.20
CA ALA A 93 46.07 14.59 -6.09
C ALA A 93 46.96 15.28 -5.05
N THR A 94 47.44 16.48 -5.37
CA THR A 94 48.01 17.38 -4.36
C THR A 94 46.92 17.84 -3.39
N SER A 95 47.28 18.35 -2.21
CA SER A 95 46.30 18.83 -1.23
C SER A 95 45.37 19.92 -1.77
N ALA A 96 45.87 20.80 -2.64
CA ALA A 96 45.07 21.86 -3.25
C ALA A 96 44.07 21.30 -4.28
N GLU A 97 44.50 20.34 -5.10
CA GLU A 97 43.63 19.66 -6.06
C GLU A 97 42.57 18.81 -5.36
N LEU A 98 42.93 18.12 -4.27
CA LEU A 98 41.99 17.36 -3.46
C LEU A 98 40.92 18.27 -2.84
N ALA A 99 41.29 19.46 -2.35
CA ALA A 99 40.33 20.42 -1.81
C ALA A 99 39.36 20.93 -2.89
N LYS A 100 39.87 21.23 -4.09
CA LYS A 100 39.04 21.62 -5.25
C LYS A 100 38.10 20.48 -5.67
N ALA A 101 38.64 19.28 -5.87
CA ALA A 101 37.90 18.10 -6.26
C ALA A 101 36.81 17.75 -5.23
N LYS A 102 37.11 17.85 -3.94
CA LYS A 102 36.14 17.64 -2.86
C LYS A 102 34.93 18.55 -2.99
N ASN A 103 35.13 19.85 -3.21
CA ASN A 103 34.04 20.81 -3.40
C ASN A 103 33.20 20.47 -4.65
N GLU A 104 33.84 20.08 -5.75
CA GLU A 104 33.16 19.68 -6.98
C GLU A 104 32.35 18.39 -6.82
N LEU A 105 32.93 17.36 -6.21
CA LEU A 105 32.29 16.07 -6.00
C LEU A 105 31.08 16.18 -5.07
N GLN A 106 31.20 16.95 -3.98
CA GLN A 106 30.14 17.15 -2.99
C GLN A 106 28.85 17.70 -3.60
N LYS A 107 28.91 18.49 -4.68
CA LYS A 107 27.73 19.04 -5.37
C LYS A 107 26.84 17.98 -6.01
N GLY A 108 27.38 16.80 -6.32
CA GLY A 108 26.65 15.67 -6.92
C GLY A 108 26.28 14.57 -5.92
N PHE A 109 26.58 14.75 -4.63
CA PHE A 109 26.49 13.68 -3.63
C PHE A 109 25.09 13.06 -3.52
N ILE A 110 24.03 13.87 -3.58
CA ILE A 110 22.67 13.33 -3.47
C ILE A 110 22.34 12.33 -4.58
N VAL A 111 22.93 12.51 -5.76
CA VAL A 111 22.76 11.61 -6.90
C VAL A 111 23.58 10.34 -6.69
N ASP A 112 24.79 10.45 -6.17
CA ASP A 112 25.62 9.29 -5.80
C ASP A 112 24.87 8.39 -4.79
N ALA A 113 24.25 9.01 -3.78
CA ALA A 113 23.42 8.31 -2.81
C ALA A 113 22.15 7.73 -3.45
N LEU A 114 21.42 8.51 -4.26
CA LEU A 114 20.21 8.06 -4.95
C LEU A 114 20.47 6.82 -5.82
N LEU A 115 21.56 6.83 -6.59
CA LEU A 115 21.95 5.73 -7.48
C LEU A 115 22.59 4.55 -6.73
N ALA A 116 22.74 4.66 -5.41
CA ALA A 116 23.44 3.70 -4.56
C ALA A 116 24.86 3.42 -5.08
N ASN A 117 25.59 4.44 -5.53
CA ASN A 117 26.95 4.27 -6.05
C ASN A 117 27.96 4.22 -4.88
N TRP A 118 27.99 3.08 -4.17
CA TRP A 118 28.82 2.88 -2.98
C TRP A 118 30.32 3.00 -3.27
N ASP A 119 30.72 2.70 -4.51
CA ASP A 119 32.11 2.65 -4.95
C ASP A 119 32.50 3.93 -5.73
N VAL A 120 31.75 5.03 -5.62
CA VAL A 120 31.98 6.27 -6.42
C VAL A 120 33.39 6.85 -6.28
N ILE A 121 34.04 6.71 -5.12
CA ILE A 121 35.42 7.16 -4.93
C ILE A 121 36.43 6.09 -5.38
N GLY A 122 36.04 4.81 -5.36
CA GLY A 122 36.94 3.68 -5.57
C GLY A 122 37.69 3.28 -4.30
N LEU A 123 38.08 2.01 -4.21
CA LEU A 123 38.78 1.47 -3.03
C LEU A 123 40.15 2.14 -2.85
N LEU A 124 40.80 2.47 -3.97
CA LEU A 124 42.11 3.13 -4.03
C LEU A 124 41.99 4.59 -4.47
N GLU A 125 40.82 5.22 -4.32
CA GLU A 125 40.55 6.58 -4.79
C GLU A 125 40.78 6.76 -6.31
N ASP A 126 40.54 5.68 -7.06
CA ASP A 126 40.82 5.50 -8.48
C ASP A 126 39.61 5.72 -9.40
N ASN A 127 38.39 5.80 -8.83
CA ASN A 127 37.17 6.01 -9.62
C ASN A 127 36.85 7.49 -9.88
N ILE A 128 37.74 8.40 -9.46
CA ILE A 128 37.67 9.82 -9.78
C ILE A 128 38.92 10.23 -10.55
N LEU A 129 38.74 10.83 -11.72
CA LEU A 129 39.82 11.45 -12.48
C LEU A 129 39.81 12.98 -12.32
N LEU A 130 41.00 13.54 -12.18
CA LEU A 130 41.28 14.97 -12.23
C LEU A 130 41.88 15.28 -13.61
N PRO A 131 41.10 15.87 -14.53
CA PRO A 131 41.57 16.16 -15.88
C PRO A 131 42.75 17.15 -15.90
N THR A 132 43.73 16.92 -16.78
CA THR A 132 44.91 17.79 -16.91
C THR A 132 44.58 19.17 -17.48
N ASP A 133 43.45 19.31 -18.18
CA ASP A 133 42.96 20.57 -18.74
C ASP A 133 42.29 21.48 -17.69
N GLY A 134 42.22 21.02 -16.43
CA GLY A 134 41.65 21.78 -15.32
C GLY A 134 40.13 21.74 -15.23
N SER A 135 39.45 20.98 -16.10
CA SER A 135 38.01 20.72 -16.02
C SER A 135 37.63 19.99 -14.72
N PRO A 136 36.34 20.00 -14.33
CA PRO A 136 35.91 19.45 -13.05
C PRO A 136 36.21 17.95 -12.89
N ALA A 137 36.39 17.50 -11.65
CA ALA A 137 36.61 16.10 -11.33
C ALA A 137 35.52 15.18 -11.94
N VAL A 138 35.97 14.09 -12.57
CA VAL A 138 35.11 13.20 -13.37
C VAL A 138 34.93 11.86 -12.67
N ARG A 139 33.69 11.42 -12.52
CA ARG A 139 33.36 10.06 -12.03
C ARG A 139 33.56 9.05 -13.16
N ILE A 140 34.30 8.00 -12.89
CA ILE A 140 34.50 6.86 -13.80
C ILE A 140 34.14 5.55 -13.07
N ASP A 141 34.00 4.46 -13.82
CA ASP A 141 33.81 3.11 -13.28
C ASP A 141 32.52 2.97 -12.44
N ASN A 142 31.43 3.56 -12.93
CA ASN A 142 30.13 3.59 -12.25
C ASN A 142 29.34 2.27 -12.29
N GLY A 143 29.95 1.17 -12.74
CA GLY A 143 29.34 -0.17 -12.80
C GLY A 143 29.00 -0.79 -11.45
N GLY A 144 29.44 -0.19 -10.34
CA GLY A 144 29.07 -0.54 -8.96
C GLY A 144 27.78 0.12 -8.45
N SER A 145 26.92 0.59 -9.34
CA SER A 145 25.70 1.34 -9.01
C SER A 145 24.42 0.50 -9.09
N LEU A 146 23.32 1.06 -8.61
CA LEU A 146 21.98 0.48 -8.64
C LEU A 146 21.95 -0.93 -7.99
N THR A 147 21.82 -1.97 -8.81
CA THR A 147 21.71 -3.36 -8.35
C THR A 147 23.04 -4.12 -8.35
N PHE A 148 24.15 -3.49 -8.72
CA PHE A 148 25.47 -4.14 -8.79
C PHE A 148 26.46 -3.57 -7.77
N ARG A 149 27.41 -4.40 -7.35
CA ARG A 149 28.64 -4.03 -6.65
C ARG A 149 29.76 -3.87 -7.68
N ALA A 150 30.86 -3.17 -7.35
CA ALA A 150 32.01 -3.03 -8.26
C ALA A 150 32.50 -4.36 -8.86
N GLN A 151 32.54 -5.43 -8.06
CA GLN A 151 32.96 -6.77 -8.50
C GLN A 151 31.85 -7.58 -9.22
N GLY A 152 30.78 -6.94 -9.68
CA GLY A 152 29.72 -7.56 -10.49
C GLY A 152 28.70 -8.42 -9.72
N GLY A 153 28.88 -8.60 -8.41
CA GLY A 153 27.87 -9.19 -7.53
C GLY A 153 26.63 -8.30 -7.40
N LYS A 154 25.45 -8.90 -7.18
CA LYS A 154 24.22 -8.14 -6.95
C LYS A 154 24.18 -7.51 -5.55
N LYS A 155 23.50 -6.37 -5.43
CA LYS A 155 23.16 -5.73 -4.16
C LYS A 155 21.69 -5.27 -4.16
N PRO A 156 21.05 -5.16 -2.97
CA PRO A 156 19.68 -4.68 -2.90
C PRO A 156 19.60 -3.19 -3.24
N PHE A 157 18.69 -2.83 -4.14
CA PHE A 157 18.37 -1.44 -4.47
C PHE A 157 17.07 -1.03 -3.77
N ASN A 158 17.19 -0.75 -2.47
CA ASN A 158 16.06 -0.56 -1.56
C ASN A 158 15.39 0.80 -1.75
N LYS A 159 14.12 0.92 -1.34
CA LYS A 159 13.35 2.18 -1.37
C LYS A 159 13.89 3.29 -0.45
N ILE A 160 14.64 2.94 0.58
CA ILE A 160 15.22 3.90 1.53
C ILE A 160 16.64 4.21 1.08
N VAL A 161 16.96 5.49 0.94
CA VAL A 161 18.30 5.96 0.54
C VAL A 161 19.18 6.06 1.78
N THR A 162 19.59 4.93 2.34
CA THR A 162 20.48 4.91 3.52
C THR A 162 21.88 5.47 3.23
N GLU A 163 22.24 5.56 1.96
CA GLU A 163 23.52 6.05 1.46
C GLU A 163 23.82 7.50 1.84
N ILE A 164 22.76 8.32 2.03
CA ILE A 164 22.92 9.68 2.54
C ILE A 164 23.65 9.69 3.89
N ASP A 165 23.53 8.65 4.71
CA ASP A 165 24.21 8.56 6.00
C ASP A 165 25.43 7.64 5.95
N THR A 166 25.33 6.49 5.28
CA THR A 166 26.43 5.51 5.28
C THR A 166 27.66 6.02 4.52
N MET A 167 27.49 6.77 3.43
CA MET A 167 28.61 7.32 2.65
C MET A 167 29.28 8.53 3.32
N ARG A 168 28.64 9.14 4.33
CA ARG A 168 29.24 10.19 5.17
C ARG A 168 29.93 9.63 6.42
N ASN A 169 29.73 8.35 6.73
CA ASN A 169 30.23 7.72 7.94
C ASN A 169 31.63 7.11 7.73
N LYS A 170 32.62 7.65 8.46
CA LYS A 170 34.04 7.24 8.37
C LYS A 170 34.29 5.76 8.72
N THR A 171 33.43 5.13 9.52
CA THR A 171 33.55 3.73 9.91
C THR A 171 32.95 2.78 8.87
N ILE A 172 31.91 3.22 8.16
CA ILE A 172 31.18 2.39 7.18
C ILE A 172 31.78 2.54 5.78
N SER A 173 32.13 3.75 5.38
CA SER A 173 32.67 4.05 4.04
C SER A 173 33.78 5.08 4.14
N PRO A 174 34.99 4.70 4.61
CA PRO A 174 36.09 5.62 4.89
C PRO A 174 36.47 6.52 3.70
N GLN A 175 36.57 5.95 2.51
CA GLN A 175 36.95 6.64 1.27
C GLN A 175 35.90 7.68 0.88
N ALA A 176 34.61 7.29 0.88
CA ALA A 176 33.51 8.20 0.60
C ALA A 176 33.41 9.31 1.68
N ALA A 177 33.55 8.96 2.96
CA ALA A 177 33.45 9.90 4.07
C ALA A 177 34.59 10.93 4.10
N LYS A 178 35.77 10.62 3.54
CA LYS A 178 36.86 11.61 3.34
C LYS A 178 36.40 12.81 2.49
N ILE A 179 35.52 12.55 1.52
CA ILE A 179 34.98 13.56 0.60
C ILE A 179 33.64 14.10 1.10
N PHE A 180 32.70 13.23 1.48
CA PHE A 180 31.32 13.60 1.77
C PHE A 180 30.99 13.79 3.25
N GLY A 181 31.88 13.38 4.17
CA GLY A 181 31.61 13.36 5.61
C GLY A 181 31.32 14.72 6.23
N ASP A 182 31.73 15.82 5.57
CA ASP A 182 31.50 17.18 6.03
C ASP A 182 30.17 17.77 5.54
N LEU A 183 29.42 17.06 4.68
CA LEU A 183 28.12 17.51 4.21
C LEU A 183 27.11 17.50 5.35
N THR A 184 26.52 18.65 5.63
CA THR A 184 25.46 18.82 6.62
C THR A 184 24.13 18.33 6.07
N ASP A 185 23.16 18.06 6.95
CA ASP A 185 21.80 17.75 6.53
C ASP A 185 21.13 18.90 5.76
N THR A 186 21.54 20.16 6.00
CA THR A 186 21.12 21.32 5.21
C THR A 186 21.66 21.26 3.78
N ASP A 187 22.89 20.81 3.57
CA ASP A 187 23.46 20.61 2.25
C ASP A 187 22.71 19.50 1.49
N ILE A 188 22.37 18.41 2.19
CA ILE A 188 21.56 17.32 1.65
C ILE A 188 20.18 17.83 1.23
N ASP A 189 19.48 18.54 2.10
CA ASP A 189 18.16 19.09 1.81
C ASP A 189 18.19 20.08 0.63
N THR A 190 19.26 20.88 0.54
CA THR A 190 19.48 21.80 -0.58
C THR A 190 19.62 21.03 -1.89
N GLN A 191 20.50 20.02 -1.92
CA GLN A 191 20.68 19.20 -3.12
C GLN A 191 19.42 18.43 -3.52
N ILE A 192 18.61 17.95 -2.56
CA ILE A 192 17.32 17.33 -2.87
C ILE A 192 16.42 18.33 -3.60
N LYS A 193 16.31 19.56 -3.08
CA LYS A 193 15.47 20.62 -3.65
C LYS A 193 15.97 21.12 -5.01
N THR A 194 17.29 21.21 -5.22
CA THR A 194 17.87 21.81 -6.43
C THR A 194 18.23 20.80 -7.51
N ILE A 195 18.40 19.52 -7.16
CA ILE A 195 18.80 18.46 -8.11
C ILE A 195 17.69 17.43 -8.27
N ILE A 196 17.21 16.80 -7.19
CA ILE A 196 16.28 15.67 -7.31
C ILE A 196 14.88 16.13 -7.73
N VAL A 197 14.32 17.13 -7.04
CA VAL A 197 12.96 17.63 -7.31
C VAL A 197 12.78 18.13 -8.75
N PRO A 198 13.62 19.05 -9.28
CA PRO A 198 13.41 19.58 -10.63
C PRO A 198 13.70 18.55 -11.74
N ASN A 199 14.49 17.51 -11.46
CA ASN A 199 14.87 16.50 -12.45
C ASN A 199 14.17 15.15 -12.26
N TYR A 200 13.11 15.09 -11.44
CA TYR A 200 12.43 13.83 -11.08
C TYR A 200 12.01 13.00 -12.30
N GLU A 201 11.30 13.63 -13.24
CA GLU A 201 10.83 12.96 -14.46
C GLU A 201 12.00 12.60 -15.41
N LEU A 202 13.04 13.45 -15.46
CA LEU A 202 14.24 13.20 -16.25
C LEU A 202 14.96 11.94 -15.74
N ILE A 203 15.20 11.86 -14.43
CA ILE A 203 15.83 10.70 -13.78
C ILE A 203 15.00 9.43 -14.04
N LEU A 204 13.68 9.49 -13.89
CA LEU A 204 12.80 8.35 -14.19
C LEU A 204 12.84 7.95 -15.67
N SER A 205 12.90 8.91 -16.60
CA SER A 205 12.93 8.62 -18.03
C SER A 205 14.18 7.86 -18.47
N LEU A 206 15.31 8.10 -17.80
CA LEU A 206 16.59 7.45 -18.04
C LEU A 206 16.75 6.13 -17.26
N THR A 207 15.96 5.93 -16.21
CA THR A 207 16.00 4.71 -15.39
C THR A 207 15.42 3.51 -16.16
N PRO A 208 15.99 2.30 -16.07
CA PRO A 208 15.45 1.11 -16.73
C PRO A 208 14.06 0.77 -16.19
N ASP A 209 13.16 0.27 -17.04
CA ASP A 209 11.77 -0.01 -16.67
C ASP A 209 11.67 -0.90 -15.42
N GLU A 210 12.55 -1.89 -15.29
CA GLU A 210 12.61 -2.81 -14.15
C GLU A 210 13.05 -2.14 -12.83
N LEU A 211 13.68 -0.96 -12.88
CA LEU A 211 14.15 -0.22 -11.70
C LEU A 211 13.38 1.08 -11.45
N LYS A 212 12.51 1.52 -12.36
CA LYS A 212 11.75 2.79 -12.23
C LYS A 212 10.99 2.90 -10.92
N GLU A 213 10.32 1.84 -10.47
CA GLU A 213 9.57 1.84 -9.21
C GLU A 213 10.50 2.00 -7.99
N ALA A 214 11.64 1.31 -7.99
CA ALA A 214 12.61 1.43 -6.91
C ALA A 214 13.25 2.82 -6.90
N MET A 215 13.61 3.36 -8.06
CA MET A 215 14.15 4.71 -8.21
C MET A 215 13.15 5.77 -7.75
N LYS A 216 11.89 5.64 -8.17
CA LYS A 216 10.78 6.49 -7.73
C LYS A 216 10.67 6.50 -6.21
N ALA A 217 10.62 5.33 -5.60
CA ALA A 217 10.50 5.20 -4.15
C ALA A 217 11.69 5.80 -3.40
N ARG A 218 12.90 5.71 -3.97
CA ARG A 218 14.10 6.35 -3.43
C ARG A 218 14.05 7.87 -3.53
N MET A 219 13.63 8.44 -4.67
CA MET A 219 13.43 9.89 -4.80
C MET A 219 12.34 10.40 -3.87
N ASP A 220 11.22 9.67 -3.74
CA ASP A 220 10.13 10.00 -2.80
C ASP A 220 10.64 9.99 -1.35
N ASN A 221 11.46 9.00 -0.99
CA ASN A 221 12.07 8.92 0.33
C ASN A 221 12.95 10.15 0.66
N LEU A 222 13.72 10.64 -0.31
CA LEU A 222 14.51 11.86 -0.16
C LEU A 222 13.61 13.11 -0.03
N ILE A 223 12.59 13.22 -0.86
CA ILE A 223 11.66 14.37 -0.83
C ILE A 223 10.91 14.42 0.51
N GLU A 224 10.41 13.28 1.00
CA GLU A 224 9.72 13.20 2.29
C GLU A 224 10.60 13.64 3.48
N ARG A 225 11.92 13.43 3.41
CA ARG A 225 12.88 13.91 4.42
C ARG A 225 12.83 15.43 4.54
N THR A 226 12.85 16.14 3.42
CA THR A 226 12.87 17.62 3.39
C THR A 226 11.59 18.24 3.96
N VAL A 227 10.44 17.57 3.83
CA VAL A 227 9.17 18.04 4.39
C VAL A 227 9.22 18.00 5.93
N TRP A 228 9.91 17.02 6.49
CA TRP A 228 10.06 16.84 7.94
C TRP A 228 11.04 17.85 8.56
N THR A 229 12.21 18.07 7.94
CA THR A 229 13.21 19.04 8.44
C THR A 229 12.68 20.48 8.43
N ASN A 230 12.05 20.94 7.34
CA ASN A 230 11.50 22.31 7.28
C ASN A 230 10.34 22.52 8.27
N ALA A 231 9.51 21.51 8.53
CA ALA A 231 8.44 21.60 9.53
C ALA A 231 9.00 21.69 10.96
N SER A 232 10.09 20.99 11.26
CA SER A 232 10.76 21.09 12.57
C SER A 232 11.49 22.42 12.78
N ALA A 233 12.14 22.96 11.73
CA ALA A 233 12.88 24.23 11.81
C ALA A 233 11.95 25.45 11.96
N PHE A 234 10.79 25.45 11.31
CA PHE A 234 9.78 26.51 11.46
C PHE A 234 9.09 26.48 12.85
N LYS A 235 9.10 25.33 13.53
CA LYS A 235 8.45 25.17 14.84
C LYS A 235 9.31 25.67 16.00
N ASN A 236 10.62 25.68 15.83
CA ASN A 236 11.57 26.21 16.83
C ASN A 236 11.46 27.73 17.04
N THR A 237 10.65 28.46 16.25
CA THR A 237 10.37 29.89 16.46
C THR A 237 9.05 30.18 17.20
N VAL A 238 8.21 29.17 17.49
CA VAL A 238 7.01 29.36 18.31
C VAL A 238 7.37 29.07 19.76
N GLU A 239 7.52 30.12 20.56
CA GLU A 239 7.82 30.00 21.99
C GLU A 239 6.60 29.46 22.74
N ALA A 240 6.83 28.47 23.61
CA ALA A 240 5.79 27.97 24.49
C ALA A 240 5.57 28.93 25.66
N THR A 241 4.32 29.06 26.09
CA THR A 241 3.96 29.92 27.24
C THR A 241 3.71 29.08 28.47
N SER A 242 4.10 29.63 29.63
CA SER A 242 3.76 29.07 30.93
C SER A 242 2.33 29.42 31.28
N GLU A 243 1.56 28.44 31.76
CA GLU A 243 0.15 28.57 32.13
C GLU A 243 -0.03 28.27 33.64
N PRO A 244 0.36 29.21 34.52
CA PRO A 244 0.43 28.98 35.96
C PRO A 244 -0.92 28.68 36.60
N GLU A 245 -2.02 29.14 36.01
CA GLU A 245 -3.38 28.89 36.50
C GLU A 245 -3.73 27.39 36.56
N TYR A 246 -3.07 26.57 35.75
CA TYR A 246 -3.32 25.14 35.65
C TYR A 246 -2.46 24.30 36.59
N ILE A 247 -1.40 24.87 37.17
CA ILE A 247 -0.44 24.15 38.02
C ILE A 247 -1.14 23.42 39.17
N PRO A 248 -2.03 24.05 39.97
CA PRO A 248 -2.67 23.37 41.09
C PRO A 248 -3.51 22.16 40.66
N ALA A 249 -4.17 22.24 39.51
CA ALA A 249 -5.02 21.16 39.00
C ALA A 249 -4.20 19.93 38.55
N VAL A 250 -3.09 20.16 37.84
CA VAL A 250 -2.18 19.09 37.43
C VAL A 250 -1.49 18.45 38.63
N GLN A 251 -0.98 19.26 39.57
CA GLN A 251 -0.33 18.76 40.77
C GLN A 251 -1.28 17.90 41.62
N LYS A 252 -2.53 18.34 41.79
CA LYS A 252 -3.55 17.53 42.46
C LYS A 252 -3.79 16.19 41.76
N ALA A 253 -3.92 16.19 40.44
CA ALA A 253 -4.10 14.96 39.67
C ALA A 253 -2.90 14.02 39.79
N LEU A 254 -1.67 14.54 39.81
CA LEU A 254 -0.45 13.73 40.01
C LEU A 254 -0.43 13.06 41.38
N VAL A 255 -0.75 13.81 42.43
CA VAL A 255 -0.85 13.25 43.79
C VAL A 255 -1.92 12.15 43.83
N GLU A 256 -3.11 12.40 43.29
CA GLU A 256 -4.17 11.38 43.24
C GLU A 256 -3.73 10.11 42.48
N TYR A 257 -2.90 10.26 41.45
CA TYR A 257 -2.42 9.17 40.62
C TYR A 257 -1.35 8.29 41.29
N PHE A 258 -0.41 8.91 42.01
CA PHE A 258 0.79 8.25 42.57
C PHE A 258 0.76 8.03 44.10
N LYS A 259 -0.11 8.72 44.84
CA LYS A 259 -0.12 8.70 46.32
C LYS A 259 -0.22 7.30 46.93
N ALA A 260 -0.96 6.37 46.31
CA ALA A 260 -1.11 5.01 46.82
C ALA A 260 0.24 4.26 46.85
N GLY A 261 0.98 4.28 45.74
CA GLY A 261 2.32 3.68 45.67
C GLY A 261 3.32 4.41 46.55
N TRP A 262 3.23 5.75 46.60
CA TRP A 262 4.07 6.54 47.50
C TRP A 262 3.89 6.17 48.98
N LEU A 263 2.64 6.08 49.45
CA LEU A 263 2.33 5.69 50.83
C LEU A 263 2.79 4.27 51.16
N LYS A 264 2.65 3.34 50.22
CA LYS A 264 3.11 1.94 50.37
C LYS A 264 4.62 1.87 50.56
N ASN A 265 5.39 2.54 49.70
CA ASN A 265 6.85 2.54 49.78
C ASN A 265 7.38 3.30 51.00
N LEU A 266 6.69 4.38 51.40
CA LEU A 266 6.98 5.10 52.64
C LEU A 266 6.78 4.19 53.87
N ALA A 267 5.69 3.42 53.92
CA ALA A 267 5.44 2.48 55.01
C ALA A 267 6.44 1.32 55.05
N ALA A 268 6.96 0.91 53.89
CA ALA A 268 7.89 -0.20 53.75
C ALA A 268 9.36 0.11 54.11
N GLY A 269 9.69 1.34 54.51
CA GLY A 269 11.08 1.67 54.83
C GLY A 269 11.96 1.98 53.61
N LEU A 270 11.42 1.87 52.39
CA LEU A 270 12.22 1.85 51.16
C LEU A 270 12.79 3.22 50.81
N TRP A 271 12.11 4.31 51.17
CA TRP A 271 12.48 5.67 50.75
C TRP A 271 13.05 6.56 51.86
N PHE A 272 13.54 5.96 52.95
CA PHE A 272 14.20 6.67 54.06
C PHE A 272 15.61 7.21 53.74
N LYS A 273 16.10 7.03 52.51
CA LYS A 273 17.42 7.52 52.05
C LYS A 273 17.38 8.78 51.20
N VAL A 274 16.21 9.38 50.93
CA VAL A 274 16.16 10.77 50.43
C VAL A 274 16.46 11.67 51.64
N LYS A 275 17.75 11.81 51.95
CA LYS A 275 18.24 12.57 53.12
C LYS A 275 18.06 14.09 52.99
N ASP A 276 17.51 14.59 51.88
CA ASP A 276 17.25 16.00 51.67
C ASP A 276 15.87 16.25 51.04
N GLY A 277 14.97 16.89 51.79
CA GLY A 277 13.66 17.40 51.37
C GLY A 277 12.49 16.63 52.01
N ASN A 278 11.73 17.11 52.98
CA ASN A 278 11.34 18.48 53.26
C ASN A 278 10.87 18.53 54.73
N LYS A 279 11.64 19.15 55.64
CA LYS A 279 11.19 19.45 57.02
C LYS A 279 10.10 20.55 57.07
N GLY A 280 9.62 21.04 55.92
CA GLY A 280 8.65 22.13 55.79
C GLY A 280 7.31 21.80 55.09
N ALA A 281 7.05 20.55 54.68
CA ALA A 281 5.75 20.15 54.11
C ALA A 281 4.76 19.77 55.23
N ALA A 282 3.57 20.37 55.23
CA ALA A 282 2.59 20.28 56.31
C ALA A 282 1.81 18.95 56.32
N ASN A 283 1.77 18.22 55.20
CA ASN A 283 1.05 16.94 55.08
C ASN A 283 1.69 15.95 54.09
N LYS A 284 1.19 14.70 54.09
CA LYS A 284 1.67 13.60 53.23
C LYS A 284 1.48 13.83 51.72
N GLU A 285 0.49 14.61 51.32
CA GLU A 285 0.22 14.91 49.91
C GLU A 285 1.27 15.86 49.33
N GLU A 286 1.64 16.90 50.09
CA GLU A 286 2.72 17.82 49.74
C GLU A 286 4.08 17.11 49.63
N GLN A 287 4.34 16.13 50.50
CA GLN A 287 5.56 15.32 50.42
C GLN A 287 5.58 14.43 49.18
N CYS A 288 4.46 13.79 48.84
CA CYS A 288 4.31 13.02 47.60
C CYS A 288 4.55 13.90 46.36
N LEU A 289 3.93 15.09 46.33
CA LEU A 289 4.11 16.04 45.24
C LEU A 289 5.56 16.51 45.11
N ALA A 290 6.20 16.88 46.22
CA ALA A 290 7.59 17.30 46.22
C ALA A 290 8.52 16.20 45.69
N PHE A 291 8.24 14.94 46.03
CA PHE A 291 8.99 13.79 45.51
C PHE A 291 8.82 13.63 43.99
N ILE A 292 7.59 13.72 43.48
CA ILE A 292 7.31 13.64 42.03
C ILE A 292 8.04 14.76 41.29
N ASN A 293 7.89 16.00 41.75
CA ASN A 293 8.48 17.18 41.12
C ASN A 293 10.01 17.10 41.10
N LYS A 294 10.62 16.67 42.21
CA LYS A 294 12.07 16.45 42.28
C LYS A 294 12.52 15.35 41.32
N THR A 295 11.79 14.25 41.25
CA THR A 295 12.10 13.12 40.35
C THR A 295 12.06 13.54 38.89
N LEU A 296 11.11 14.38 38.47
CA LEU A 296 11.06 14.93 37.11
C LEU A 296 12.27 15.83 36.83
N LYS A 297 12.53 16.80 37.71
CA LYS A 297 13.62 17.78 37.55
C LYS A 297 15.00 17.13 37.49
N ASP A 298 15.30 16.24 38.43
CA ASP A 298 16.62 15.58 38.53
C ASP A 298 16.95 14.71 37.31
N ASN A 299 15.93 14.28 36.57
CA ASN A 299 16.10 13.41 35.39
C ASN A 299 15.81 14.13 34.07
N GLY A 300 15.56 15.45 34.10
CA GLY A 300 15.16 16.22 32.91
C GLY A 300 13.91 15.66 32.23
N ALA A 301 13.03 15.01 33.01
CA ALA A 301 11.86 14.32 32.51
C ALA A 301 10.63 15.24 32.52
N VAL A 302 9.70 15.01 31.60
CA VAL A 302 8.45 15.78 31.51
C VAL A 302 7.25 14.87 31.36
N ILE A 303 6.10 15.35 31.82
CA ILE A 303 4.79 14.70 31.65
C ILE A 303 4.07 15.44 30.53
N SER A 304 3.39 14.73 29.63
CA SER A 304 2.71 15.35 28.49
C SER A 304 1.40 14.63 28.11
N GLY A 305 0.67 15.19 27.15
CA GLY A 305 -0.40 14.51 26.44
C GLY A 305 -1.77 14.60 27.11
N GLY A 306 -2.51 13.50 27.07
CA GLY A 306 -3.91 13.48 27.49
C GLY A 306 -4.12 13.69 28.99
N PHE A 307 -3.12 13.33 29.80
CA PHE A 307 -3.17 13.46 31.26
C PHE A 307 -3.32 14.92 31.70
N ILE A 308 -2.48 15.83 31.19
CA ILE A 308 -2.53 17.26 31.50
C ILE A 308 -3.88 17.84 31.08
N LEU A 309 -4.32 17.55 29.86
CA LEU A 309 -5.61 18.03 29.34
C LEU A 309 -6.80 17.58 30.21
N LYS A 310 -6.75 16.36 30.75
CA LYS A 310 -7.77 15.86 31.69
C LYS A 310 -7.69 16.59 33.03
N ALA A 311 -6.50 16.74 33.60
CA ALA A 311 -6.29 17.35 34.91
C ALA A 311 -6.80 18.80 34.96
N ILE A 312 -6.63 19.56 33.87
CA ILE A 312 -7.12 20.94 33.76
C ILE A 312 -8.61 21.04 33.40
N GLY A 313 -9.33 19.91 33.32
CA GLY A 313 -10.76 19.88 33.02
C GLY A 313 -11.12 20.10 31.55
N SER A 314 -10.19 19.92 30.60
CA SER A 314 -10.49 20.07 29.17
C SER A 314 -11.43 18.97 28.64
N PHE A 315 -11.66 17.89 29.38
CA PHE A 315 -12.71 16.91 29.10
C PHE A 315 -12.98 16.05 30.34
N VAL A 316 -14.12 15.37 30.35
CA VAL A 316 -14.48 14.36 31.35
C VAL A 316 -14.55 13.02 30.64
N ASP A 317 -13.69 12.08 31.03
CA ASP A 317 -13.64 10.73 30.47
C ASP A 317 -13.35 9.74 31.61
N GLU A 318 -14.29 8.82 31.83
CA GLU A 318 -14.17 7.73 32.81
C GLU A 318 -13.07 6.72 32.43
N LYS A 319 -12.65 6.68 31.14
CA LYS A 319 -11.73 5.68 30.60
C LYS A 319 -10.27 6.12 30.47
N SER A 320 -9.96 7.42 30.46
CA SER A 320 -8.56 7.87 30.33
C SER A 320 -7.85 7.74 31.66
N VAL A 321 -6.91 6.81 31.74
CA VAL A 321 -6.12 6.51 32.93
C VAL A 321 -4.62 6.42 32.61
N ASP A 322 -4.26 6.92 31.42
CA ASP A 322 -2.95 6.95 30.78
C ASP A 322 -2.15 8.21 31.18
N ILE A 323 -0.92 8.03 31.64
CA ILE A 323 0.09 9.09 31.82
C ILE A 323 1.33 8.80 30.97
N ASP A 324 1.78 9.79 30.19
CA ASP A 324 2.95 9.68 29.31
C ASP A 324 4.12 10.47 29.92
N LEU A 325 5.23 9.79 30.27
CA LEU A 325 6.46 10.39 30.80
C LEU A 325 7.60 10.27 29.79
N TYR A 326 8.25 11.38 29.49
CA TYR A 326 9.36 11.46 28.55
C TYR A 326 10.65 11.73 29.32
N VAL A 327 11.67 10.90 29.12
CA VAL A 327 12.94 10.96 29.85
C VAL A 327 14.13 10.78 28.90
N PRO A 328 15.24 11.53 29.07
CA PRO A 328 16.45 11.31 28.29
C PRO A 328 17.04 9.91 28.53
N THR A 329 17.64 9.32 27.51
CA THR A 329 18.25 7.98 27.53
C THR A 329 19.22 7.81 28.71
N ALA A 330 20.05 8.83 28.98
CA ALA A 330 21.03 8.83 30.07
C ALA A 330 20.41 8.63 31.48
N HIS A 331 19.12 8.93 31.65
CA HIS A 331 18.41 8.84 32.94
C HIS A 331 17.31 7.77 32.94
N ALA A 332 17.02 7.15 31.80
CA ALA A 332 15.82 6.35 31.60
C ALA A 332 15.75 5.08 32.47
N GLU A 333 16.88 4.43 32.74
CA GLU A 333 16.94 3.21 33.55
C GLU A 333 16.55 3.51 35.01
N LYS A 334 17.29 4.42 35.67
CA LYS A 334 17.02 4.81 37.07
C LYS A 334 15.65 5.45 37.24
N PHE A 335 15.25 6.30 36.30
CA PHE A 335 13.93 6.93 36.32
C PHE A 335 12.81 5.89 36.29
N ARG A 336 12.97 4.85 35.47
CA ARG A 336 12.00 3.77 35.35
C ARG A 336 11.87 2.94 36.61
N GLU A 337 12.97 2.65 37.30
CA GLU A 337 12.94 1.96 38.60
C GLU A 337 12.08 2.76 39.60
N VAL A 338 12.41 4.03 39.80
CA VAL A 338 11.71 4.93 40.73
C VAL A 338 10.24 5.07 40.38
N MET A 339 9.92 5.31 39.10
CA MET A 339 8.54 5.52 38.66
C MET A 339 7.70 4.25 38.72
N THR A 340 8.29 3.07 38.50
CA THR A 340 7.56 1.79 38.61
C THR A 340 7.18 1.50 40.06
N GLU A 341 8.08 1.75 41.01
CA GLU A 341 7.76 1.67 42.44
C GLU A 341 6.69 2.67 42.86
N LEU A 342 6.80 3.91 42.38
CA LEU A 342 5.84 4.98 42.67
C LEU A 342 4.46 4.70 42.07
N PHE A 343 4.41 4.10 40.89
CA PHE A 343 3.17 3.71 40.23
C PHE A 343 2.50 2.50 40.91
N ASP A 344 3.26 1.68 41.63
CA ASP A 344 2.84 0.42 42.25
C ASP A 344 2.35 -0.63 41.23
N SER A 345 3.13 -0.83 40.16
CA SER A 345 2.87 -1.86 39.15
C SER A 345 3.70 -3.11 39.42
N SER A 346 3.10 -4.30 39.20
CA SER A 346 3.75 -5.59 39.41
C SER A 346 4.52 -6.12 38.20
N ALA A 347 4.35 -5.55 37.00
CA ALA A 347 5.07 -5.97 35.79
C ALA A 347 4.97 -4.97 34.63
N VAL A 348 5.96 -5.01 33.73
CA VAL A 348 5.90 -4.38 32.41
C VAL A 348 4.89 -5.14 31.54
N VAL A 349 3.87 -4.45 31.04
CA VAL A 349 2.84 -5.05 30.18
C VAL A 349 3.32 -5.15 28.74
N LYS A 350 4.12 -4.19 28.30
CA LYS A 350 4.66 -4.14 26.95
C LYS A 350 5.89 -3.24 26.89
N HIS A 351 6.97 -3.74 26.28
CA HIS A 351 8.14 -2.94 25.94
C HIS A 351 8.33 -2.96 24.42
N VAL A 352 8.54 -1.79 23.82
CA VAL A 352 8.76 -1.63 22.38
C VAL A 352 10.04 -0.85 22.17
N VAL A 353 10.98 -1.41 21.42
CA VAL A 353 12.23 -0.77 21.03
C VAL A 353 12.13 -0.29 19.58
N SER A 354 12.87 0.75 19.23
CA SER A 354 12.93 1.26 17.87
C SER A 354 13.76 0.33 16.95
N ASP A 355 13.09 -0.57 16.23
CA ASP A 355 13.76 -1.67 15.51
C ASP A 355 14.09 -1.39 14.03
N SER A 356 13.97 -0.15 13.52
CA SER A 356 14.25 0.15 12.10
C SER A 356 14.67 1.61 11.84
N PRO A 357 15.63 1.87 10.90
CA PRO A 357 16.03 3.22 10.45
C PRO A 357 14.88 4.13 10.03
N GLY A 358 13.77 3.59 9.54
CA GLY A 358 12.59 4.34 9.08
C GLY A 358 11.40 4.35 10.04
N SER A 359 11.54 3.82 11.26
CA SER A 359 10.44 3.71 12.23
C SER A 359 9.96 5.09 12.69
N PHE A 360 8.67 5.20 13.04
CA PHE A 360 8.14 6.41 13.69
C PHE A 360 8.95 6.79 14.94
N PHE A 361 9.46 5.79 15.67
CA PHE A 361 10.20 5.99 16.91
C PHE A 361 11.52 6.70 16.62
N LYS A 362 12.33 6.16 15.70
CA LYS A 362 13.62 6.76 15.33
C LYS A 362 13.46 8.14 14.69
N LYS A 363 12.45 8.34 13.85
CA LYS A 363 12.14 9.66 13.25
C LYS A 363 11.80 10.72 14.31
N ASN A 364 11.22 10.34 15.44
CA ASN A 364 10.83 11.26 16.51
C ASN A 364 11.83 11.29 17.69
N GLY A 365 13.02 10.71 17.54
CA GLY A 365 14.01 10.65 18.64
C GLY A 365 13.60 9.74 19.80
N ILE A 366 12.63 8.83 19.60
CA ILE A 366 12.20 7.87 20.62
C ILE A 366 13.02 6.58 20.46
N VAL A 367 13.68 6.18 21.54
CA VAL A 367 14.46 4.94 21.62
C VAL A 367 13.57 3.76 21.97
N SER A 368 12.79 3.91 23.04
CA SER A 368 11.91 2.85 23.55
C SER A 368 10.64 3.42 24.19
N VAL A 369 9.59 2.60 24.26
CA VAL A 369 8.35 2.88 25.01
C VAL A 369 8.06 1.69 25.91
N SER A 370 7.84 1.98 27.19
CA SER A 370 7.63 0.96 28.23
C SER A 370 6.32 1.21 28.93
N LYS A 371 5.40 0.26 28.78
CA LYS A 371 4.02 0.37 29.27
C LYS A 371 3.84 -0.44 30.55
N TYR A 372 3.26 0.21 31.55
CA TYR A 372 2.90 -0.36 32.84
C TYR A 372 1.40 -0.23 33.04
N SER A 373 0.78 -1.17 33.76
CA SER A 373 -0.59 -1.02 34.23
C SER A 373 -0.75 -1.46 35.68
N LYS A 374 -1.85 -1.02 36.30
CA LYS A 374 -2.33 -1.51 37.61
C LYS A 374 -3.86 -1.58 37.61
N GLU A 375 -4.41 -2.59 38.28
CA GLU A 375 -5.86 -2.89 38.25
C GLU A 375 -6.64 -2.34 39.46
N ALA A 376 -5.99 -2.14 40.61
CA ALA A 376 -6.65 -1.77 41.87
C ALA A 376 -6.07 -0.48 42.48
N PRO A 377 -6.91 0.38 43.11
CA PRO A 377 -8.38 0.32 43.22
C PRO A 377 -9.14 0.78 41.96
N LYS A 378 -8.44 1.33 40.96
CA LYS A 378 -8.95 1.62 39.61
C LYS A 378 -7.86 1.27 38.59
N TYR A 379 -8.27 0.82 37.41
CA TYR A 379 -7.37 0.60 36.29
C TYR A 379 -6.58 1.88 35.97
N ALA A 380 -5.26 1.78 35.80
CA ALA A 380 -4.40 2.87 35.36
C ALA A 380 -3.24 2.38 34.48
N GLU A 381 -2.78 3.22 33.56
CA GLU A 381 -1.67 2.94 32.64
C GLU A 381 -0.60 4.04 32.69
N MET A 382 0.68 3.64 32.71
CA MET A 382 1.81 4.56 32.65
C MET A 382 2.74 4.16 31.51
N ASP A 383 3.02 5.10 30.61
CA ASP A 383 3.99 4.96 29.53
C ASP A 383 5.25 5.75 29.89
N ILE A 384 6.40 5.07 29.88
CA ILE A 384 7.72 5.72 29.97
C ILE A 384 8.39 5.67 28.59
N ILE A 385 8.62 6.85 28.03
CA ILE A 385 9.19 7.09 26.71
C ILE A 385 10.64 7.54 26.87
N GLU A 386 11.56 6.74 26.35
CA GLU A 386 12.98 7.02 26.35
C GLU A 386 13.35 7.81 25.09
N VAL A 387 14.01 8.96 25.29
CA VAL A 387 14.37 9.91 24.23
C VAL A 387 15.88 9.87 24.00
N ASN A 388 16.31 9.77 22.75
CA ASN A 388 17.73 9.67 22.36
C ASN A 388 18.50 10.95 22.68
N GLU A 389 19.84 10.89 22.66
CA GLU A 389 20.69 12.03 23.04
C GLU A 389 20.63 13.21 22.04
N ASP A 390 20.20 12.96 20.80
CA ASP A 390 20.08 13.99 19.75
C ASP A 390 18.84 14.88 19.90
N ARG A 391 17.96 14.58 20.86
CA ARG A 391 16.69 15.29 21.12
C ARG A 391 16.46 15.44 22.62
N THR A 392 15.86 16.55 23.02
CA THR A 392 15.33 16.68 24.38
C THR A 392 13.91 16.11 24.47
N PRO A 393 13.44 15.69 25.66
CA PRO A 393 12.03 15.37 25.88
C PRO A 393 11.06 16.45 25.39
N ILE A 394 11.44 17.72 25.52
CA ILE A 394 10.65 18.86 25.05
C ILE A 394 10.57 18.87 23.52
N ASP A 395 11.65 18.58 22.79
CA ASP A 395 11.63 18.52 21.31
C ASP A 395 10.66 17.45 20.80
N VAL A 396 10.60 16.30 21.50
CA VAL A 396 9.66 15.23 21.17
C VAL A 396 8.21 15.68 21.39
N VAL A 397 7.93 16.31 22.55
CA VAL A 397 6.59 16.81 22.89
C VAL A 397 6.13 17.90 21.92
N LYS A 398 7.01 18.84 21.56
CA LYS A 398 6.75 19.87 20.56
C LYS A 398 6.48 19.29 19.17
N ASN A 399 6.86 18.03 18.90
CA ASN A 399 6.63 17.38 17.61
C ASN A 399 5.39 16.46 17.57
N PHE A 400 4.46 16.62 18.52
CA PHE A 400 3.21 15.87 18.50
C PHE A 400 2.36 16.19 17.27
N ASP A 401 1.50 15.23 16.95
CA ASP A 401 0.59 15.27 15.81
C ASP A 401 -0.47 16.37 15.93
N LEU A 402 -1.06 16.52 17.12
CA LEU A 402 -2.15 17.44 17.40
C LEU A 402 -1.67 18.57 18.30
N THR A 403 -1.86 19.82 17.88
CA THR A 403 -1.29 21.00 18.56
C THR A 403 -1.76 21.22 19.99
N PHE A 404 -2.98 20.82 20.35
CA PHE A 404 -3.43 20.88 21.75
C PHE A 404 -2.78 19.81 22.64
N CYS A 405 -2.11 18.81 22.07
CA CYS A 405 -1.33 17.82 22.83
C CYS A 405 0.11 18.30 23.08
N GLU A 406 0.56 19.39 22.45
CA GLU A 406 1.89 19.98 22.62
C GLU A 406 1.94 20.81 23.92
N ASN A 407 1.81 20.09 25.03
CA ASN A 407 1.82 20.62 26.38
C ASN A 407 2.69 19.74 27.26
N TRP A 408 3.32 20.31 28.28
CA TRP A 408 4.08 19.51 29.24
C TRP A 408 4.12 20.13 30.63
N TYR A 409 4.37 19.28 31.62
CA TYR A 409 4.69 19.65 33.00
C TYR A 409 6.12 19.20 33.30
N ASP A 410 6.96 20.13 33.77
CA ASP A 410 8.40 19.91 34.03
C ASP A 410 8.73 19.69 35.52
N GLY A 411 7.70 19.53 36.37
CA GLY A 411 7.86 19.46 37.82
C GLY A 411 7.72 20.82 38.52
N GLU A 412 7.50 21.91 37.77
CA GLU A 412 7.25 23.24 38.33
C GLU A 412 6.17 23.98 37.55
N ASN A 413 6.36 24.10 36.24
CA ASN A 413 5.53 24.86 35.33
C ASN A 413 4.78 23.97 34.35
N ILE A 414 3.62 24.44 33.90
CA ILE A 414 2.90 23.86 32.77
C ILE A 414 3.15 24.75 31.57
N TRP A 415 3.61 24.14 30.49
CA TRP A 415 3.89 24.81 29.24
C TRP A 415 2.94 24.34 28.16
N MET A 416 2.56 25.25 27.27
CA MET A 416 1.78 24.93 26.08
C MET A 416 2.35 25.68 24.88
N VAL A 417 2.53 25.00 23.75
CA VAL A 417 2.90 25.66 22.49
C VAL A 417 1.71 26.46 21.95
N TYR A 418 0.49 25.94 22.15
CA TYR A 418 -0.75 26.56 21.68
C TYR A 418 -1.84 26.61 22.76
N PRO A 419 -1.74 27.49 23.78
CA PRO A 419 -2.71 27.57 24.89
C PRO A 419 -4.15 27.78 24.42
N ASN A 420 -4.34 28.63 23.41
CA ASN A 420 -5.67 28.91 22.86
C ASN A 420 -6.32 27.65 22.26
N HIS A 421 -5.55 26.70 21.72
CA HIS A 421 -6.13 25.47 21.17
C HIS A 421 -6.67 24.55 22.27
N VAL A 422 -6.04 24.58 23.45
CA VAL A 422 -6.52 23.89 24.65
C VAL A 422 -7.77 24.59 25.19
N LYS A 423 -7.71 25.91 25.41
CA LYS A 423 -8.81 26.72 25.97
C LYS A 423 -10.08 26.65 25.11
N THR A 424 -9.94 26.69 23.79
CA THR A 424 -11.08 26.65 22.85
C THR A 424 -11.48 25.25 22.41
N LYS A 425 -10.71 24.22 22.81
CA LYS A 425 -10.78 22.85 22.29
C LYS A 425 -10.78 22.80 20.75
N ALA A 426 -10.01 23.66 20.11
CA ALA A 426 -9.90 23.74 18.66
C ALA A 426 -8.43 23.89 18.26
N GLY A 427 -7.86 22.85 17.66
CA GLY A 427 -6.50 22.88 17.14
C GLY A 427 -6.41 22.27 15.76
N PHE A 428 -5.19 22.06 15.30
CA PHE A 428 -4.91 21.46 14.00
C PHE A 428 -4.00 20.24 14.08
N LEU A 429 -4.12 19.36 13.09
CA LEU A 429 -3.12 18.33 12.81
C LEU A 429 -1.93 19.00 12.12
N GLU A 430 -0.74 18.75 12.63
CA GLU A 430 0.51 19.26 12.09
C GLU A 430 0.73 18.85 10.62
N ASN A 431 1.21 19.78 9.81
CA ASN A 431 1.22 19.61 8.34
C ASN A 431 2.07 18.42 7.88
N HIS A 432 3.16 18.12 8.60
CA HIS A 432 4.02 16.98 8.26
C HIS A 432 3.39 15.62 8.60
N TYR A 433 2.29 15.60 9.36
CA TYR A 433 1.45 14.41 9.57
C TYR A 433 0.34 14.26 8.52
N LEU A 434 0.17 15.21 7.59
CA LEU A 434 -0.88 15.13 6.56
C LEU A 434 -0.70 13.92 5.65
N ASN A 435 0.52 13.55 5.28
CA ASN A 435 0.75 12.33 4.51
C ASN A 435 0.29 11.08 5.29
N ILE A 436 0.60 11.03 6.59
CA ILE A 436 0.17 9.94 7.48
C ILE A 436 -1.38 9.91 7.61
N LEU A 437 -2.01 11.08 7.64
CA LEU A 437 -3.47 11.20 7.61
C LEU A 437 -4.05 10.68 6.28
N PHE A 438 -3.51 11.13 5.16
CA PHE A 438 -4.00 10.80 3.82
C PHE A 438 -3.74 9.35 3.41
N THR A 439 -2.72 8.71 3.98
CA THR A 439 -2.51 7.26 3.85
C THR A 439 -3.49 6.42 4.67
N GLY A 440 -4.35 7.05 5.47
CA GLY A 440 -5.37 6.34 6.24
C GLY A 440 -4.82 5.63 7.48
N ASN A 441 -3.73 6.13 8.06
CA ASN A 441 -3.07 5.49 9.20
C ASN A 441 -4.06 5.29 10.38
N PRO A 442 -4.33 4.04 10.79
CA PRO A 442 -5.37 3.76 11.78
C PRO A 442 -5.00 4.25 13.19
N VAL A 443 -3.70 4.38 13.51
CA VAL A 443 -3.23 4.88 14.81
C VAL A 443 -3.52 6.38 14.91
N LEU A 444 -3.12 7.16 13.90
CA LEU A 444 -3.40 8.60 13.84
C LEU A 444 -4.90 8.88 13.82
N ILE A 445 -5.65 8.19 12.96
CA ILE A 445 -7.12 8.33 12.90
C ILE A 445 -7.77 7.96 14.23
N GLY A 446 -7.31 6.88 14.87
CA GLY A 446 -7.80 6.46 16.19
C GLY A 446 -7.58 7.53 17.26
N ARG A 447 -6.39 8.15 17.27
CA ARG A 447 -6.04 9.25 18.17
C ARG A 447 -6.87 10.51 17.90
N MET A 448 -7.06 10.88 16.63
CA MET A 448 -7.94 12.01 16.27
C MET A 448 -9.38 11.75 16.70
N LYS A 449 -9.92 10.55 16.47
CA LYS A 449 -11.27 10.15 16.94
C LYS A 449 -11.39 10.22 18.47
N LYS A 450 -10.36 9.79 19.21
CA LYS A 450 -10.29 9.89 20.69
C LYS A 450 -10.49 11.35 21.13
N TYR A 451 -9.77 12.30 20.55
CA TYR A 451 -9.89 13.72 20.93
C TYR A 451 -11.17 14.38 20.41
N ILE A 452 -11.65 14.02 19.21
CA ILE A 452 -12.95 14.51 18.73
C ILE A 452 -14.08 14.04 19.66
N GLY A 453 -14.04 12.79 20.14
CA GLY A 453 -14.97 12.27 21.15
C GLY A 453 -14.90 13.01 22.49
N ARG A 454 -13.77 13.66 22.80
CA ARG A 454 -13.57 14.53 23.98
C ARG A 454 -14.03 15.98 23.76
N GLY A 455 -14.64 16.25 22.60
CA GLY A 455 -15.16 17.57 22.24
C GLY A 455 -14.14 18.48 21.55
N PHE A 456 -12.98 17.98 21.16
CA PHE A 456 -12.02 18.76 20.37
C PHE A 456 -12.42 18.86 18.91
N LYS A 457 -12.19 20.04 18.33
CA LYS A 457 -12.25 20.29 16.90
C LYS A 457 -10.83 20.21 16.34
N ILE A 458 -10.66 19.43 15.28
CA ILE A 458 -9.40 19.26 14.58
C ILE A 458 -9.55 19.84 13.17
N SER A 459 -8.65 20.76 12.84
CA SER A 459 -8.49 21.33 11.51
C SER A 459 -7.20 20.85 10.85
N ILE A 460 -7.05 21.09 9.56
CA ILE A 460 -5.77 21.03 8.84
C ILE A 460 -5.54 22.38 8.18
N ASN A 461 -4.28 22.78 8.03
CA ASN A 461 -3.96 23.85 7.09
C ASN A 461 -3.87 23.22 5.70
N ASN A 462 -4.90 23.44 4.88
CA ASN A 462 -4.93 22.83 3.55
C ASN A 462 -3.76 23.40 2.72
N PRO A 463 -2.83 22.55 2.25
CA PRO A 463 -1.62 23.01 1.58
C PRO A 463 -1.91 23.70 0.24
N VAL A 464 -3.10 23.48 -0.33
CA VAL A 464 -3.57 24.06 -1.59
C VAL A 464 -4.32 25.37 -1.37
N THR A 465 -5.33 25.39 -0.49
CA THR A 465 -6.14 26.60 -0.27
C THR A 465 -5.49 27.59 0.69
N LYS A 466 -4.43 27.16 1.40
CA LYS A 466 -3.77 27.90 2.50
C LYS A 466 -4.72 28.31 3.63
N LYS A 467 -5.90 27.69 3.71
CA LYS A 467 -6.92 27.97 4.73
C LYS A 467 -7.00 26.81 5.71
N ALA A 468 -7.34 27.15 6.96
CA ALA A 468 -7.68 26.16 7.97
C ALA A 468 -9.04 25.51 7.62
N GLU A 469 -9.05 24.20 7.49
CA GLU A 469 -10.24 23.41 7.17
C GLU A 469 -10.55 22.48 8.33
N ASN A 470 -11.75 22.59 8.91
CA ASN A 470 -12.17 21.68 9.98
C ASN A 470 -12.51 20.30 9.42
N ILE A 471 -11.81 19.28 9.90
CA ILE A 471 -11.92 17.90 9.41
C ILE A 471 -12.60 16.95 10.40
N SER A 472 -13.01 17.45 11.57
CA SER A 472 -13.54 16.65 12.69
C SER A 472 -14.71 15.76 12.26
N ASN A 473 -15.70 16.34 11.58
CA ASN A 473 -16.88 15.60 11.11
C ASN A 473 -16.51 14.55 10.05
N GLY A 474 -15.56 14.89 9.19
CA GLY A 474 -15.04 13.97 8.18
C GLY A 474 -14.36 12.75 8.79
N ILE A 475 -13.58 12.96 9.86
CA ILE A 475 -12.89 11.88 10.58
C ILE A 475 -13.89 11.01 11.36
N SER A 476 -14.83 11.62 12.08
CA SER A 476 -15.84 10.89 12.86
C SER A 476 -16.74 10.03 11.97
N ASN A 477 -17.19 10.57 10.83
CA ASN A 477 -18.12 9.89 9.93
C ASN A 477 -17.42 9.02 8.88
N GLY A 478 -16.08 9.03 8.85
CA GLY A 478 -15.29 8.35 7.82
C GLY A 478 -15.42 8.96 6.42
N THR A 479 -15.98 10.16 6.30
CA THR A 479 -16.26 10.86 5.03
C THR A 479 -15.13 11.77 4.58
N LEU A 480 -14.10 12.03 5.41
CA LEU A 480 -12.97 12.90 5.03
C LEU A 480 -12.30 12.45 3.73
N PHE A 481 -12.18 11.13 3.55
CA PHE A 481 -11.62 10.51 2.35
C PHE A 481 -12.48 10.72 1.08
N GLN A 482 -13.76 11.07 1.22
CA GLN A 482 -14.64 11.35 0.08
C GLN A 482 -14.73 12.82 -0.32
N GLN A 483 -14.42 13.76 0.59
CA GLN A 483 -14.59 15.19 0.32
C GLN A 483 -13.40 15.88 -0.36
N GLN A 484 -12.16 15.40 -0.18
CA GLN A 484 -10.97 16.07 -0.75
C GLN A 484 -10.62 15.68 -2.19
N ILE A 485 -11.10 14.53 -2.70
CA ILE A 485 -11.02 14.22 -4.14
C ILE A 485 -11.87 15.23 -4.95
N LYS A 486 -12.90 15.81 -4.31
CA LYS A 486 -13.83 16.77 -4.93
C LYS A 486 -13.32 18.20 -4.96
N ASN A 487 -12.46 18.60 -4.02
CA ASN A 487 -11.98 19.99 -3.91
C ASN A 487 -10.64 20.24 -4.62
N LEU A 488 -9.83 19.19 -4.82
CA LEU A 488 -8.61 19.28 -5.65
C LEU A 488 -8.90 19.34 -7.16
N SER A 489 -10.16 19.11 -7.58
CA SER A 489 -10.59 19.08 -8.98
C SER A 489 -11.31 20.35 -9.46
N ILE A 490 -11.40 21.41 -8.64
CA ILE A 490 -12.18 22.65 -8.96
C ILE A 490 -11.27 23.84 -9.36
N ALA A 491 -9.94 23.75 -9.25
CA ALA A 491 -9.02 24.85 -9.58
C ALA A 491 -8.43 24.79 -11.01
N ALA A 492 -9.15 24.23 -11.99
CA ALA A 492 -8.78 24.33 -13.41
C ALA A 492 -9.61 25.45 -14.09
N PRO A 493 -9.00 26.33 -14.91
CA PRO A 493 -9.74 27.41 -15.55
C PRO A 493 -10.84 26.85 -16.46
N LYS A 494 -12.05 27.40 -16.32
CA LYS A 494 -13.17 27.17 -17.24
C LYS A 494 -12.90 27.88 -18.57
N ASN A 495 -12.83 27.10 -19.66
CA ASN A 495 -13.24 27.41 -21.03
C ASN A 495 -13.16 26.06 -21.80
N SER A 496 -14.11 25.55 -22.58
CA SER A 496 -15.26 26.11 -23.29
C SER A 496 -16.35 25.02 -23.50
N HIS A 497 -17.58 25.48 -23.71
CA HIS A 497 -18.85 24.74 -23.84
C HIS A 497 -18.94 23.65 -24.92
N TYR A 498 -19.74 22.60 -24.65
CA TYR A 498 -20.98 22.16 -25.34
C TYR A 498 -21.45 20.84 -24.68
N GLY A 499 -22.69 20.60 -24.26
CA GLY A 499 -23.87 21.40 -24.01
C GLY A 499 -24.79 20.57 -23.11
N SER A 500 -25.39 21.21 -22.09
CA SER A 500 -26.38 20.61 -21.21
C SER A 500 -27.78 20.97 -21.69
N TYR A 501 -28.64 19.98 -21.89
CA TYR A 501 -30.08 20.12 -21.67
C TYR A 501 -30.33 19.74 -20.19
N GLY A 502 -30.98 20.51 -19.32
CA GLY A 502 -31.51 21.86 -19.40
C GLY A 502 -32.17 22.18 -18.05
N THR A 503 -32.07 23.42 -17.60
CA THR A 503 -33.01 24.04 -16.64
C THR A 503 -33.06 25.53 -16.93
N TYR A 504 -34.26 26.08 -16.76
CA TYR A 504 -34.82 27.33 -17.32
C TYR A 504 -34.12 28.64 -16.90
N GLY A 505 -34.10 29.61 -17.84
CA GLY A 505 -34.17 31.10 -17.78
C GLY A 505 -33.59 31.87 -16.59
N THR A 506 -32.96 33.06 -16.72
CA THR A 506 -33.15 34.20 -17.65
C THR A 506 -31.96 35.20 -17.52
N ASN A 507 -31.68 35.95 -18.61
CA ASN A 507 -31.17 37.35 -18.79
C ASN A 507 -30.04 37.89 -17.87
N SER A 508 -29.05 38.70 -18.29
CA SER A 508 -28.82 39.57 -19.45
C SER A 508 -27.32 39.93 -19.59
N THR A 509 -26.98 40.40 -20.79
CA THR A 509 -25.71 40.82 -21.41
C THR A 509 -24.93 42.00 -20.77
N LYS A 510 -23.59 42.01 -20.95
CA LYS A 510 -22.85 43.02 -21.75
C LYS A 510 -21.35 42.71 -21.87
N THR A 511 -20.87 42.70 -23.12
CA THR A 511 -19.47 42.61 -23.54
C THR A 511 -18.95 44.01 -23.90
N ILE A 512 -17.71 44.34 -23.56
CA ILE A 512 -16.96 45.49 -24.10
C ILE A 512 -15.57 44.97 -24.53
N TYR A 513 -15.11 45.40 -25.71
CA TYR A 513 -13.86 45.00 -26.39
C TYR A 513 -12.67 45.92 -26.05
N LEU A 514 -11.48 45.35 -26.30
CA LEU A 514 -10.06 45.68 -25.99
C LEU A 514 -9.55 47.08 -26.42
N PRO A 515 -8.31 47.45 -25.99
CA PRO A 515 -7.20 47.34 -26.96
C PRO A 515 -5.85 46.84 -26.41
N SER A 516 -5.05 46.39 -27.38
CA SER A 516 -3.69 45.85 -27.41
C SER A 516 -2.59 46.71 -26.75
N GLY A 517 -1.66 46.03 -26.07
CA GLY A 517 -0.33 46.53 -25.73
C GLY A 517 0.54 45.38 -25.21
N GLU A 518 1.67 45.13 -25.87
CA GLU A 518 2.66 44.11 -25.53
C GLU A 518 3.28 44.35 -24.14
N ILE A 519 3.32 43.31 -23.30
CA ILE A 519 4.23 43.23 -22.16
C ILE A 519 4.95 41.88 -22.25
N SER A 520 6.28 41.97 -22.17
CA SER A 520 7.26 40.88 -22.17
C SER A 520 6.91 39.76 -21.18
N LEU A 521 6.99 38.51 -21.64
CA LEU A 521 6.76 37.27 -20.86
C LEU A 521 8.02 36.80 -20.11
N ASN A 522 8.67 37.70 -19.38
CA ASN A 522 9.60 37.31 -18.32
C ASN A 522 9.15 38.04 -17.05
N ASP A 523 8.95 37.27 -15.98
CA ASP A 523 8.42 37.63 -14.66
C ASP A 523 6.89 37.57 -14.53
N ILE A 524 6.40 36.39 -14.13
CA ILE A 524 5.38 36.17 -13.07
C ILE A 524 5.24 34.64 -12.82
N ASP A 525 5.76 34.26 -11.65
CA ASP A 525 5.28 33.23 -10.72
C ASP A 525 5.15 31.74 -11.16
N ASN A 526 6.25 31.02 -10.92
CA ASN A 526 6.33 29.57 -10.87
C ASN A 526 5.72 29.03 -9.56
N SER A 527 4.40 28.82 -9.54
CA SER A 527 3.79 27.90 -8.58
C SER A 527 2.56 27.21 -9.18
N ILE A 528 2.76 26.09 -9.89
CA ILE A 528 1.67 25.17 -10.23
C ILE A 528 2.06 23.76 -9.80
N ILE A 529 1.19 23.24 -8.96
CA ILE A 529 1.15 21.92 -8.34
C ILE A 529 1.23 20.82 -9.41
N HIS A 530 2.31 20.03 -9.38
CA HIS A 530 2.38 18.77 -10.12
C HIS A 530 1.51 17.72 -9.44
N ILE A 531 0.36 17.43 -10.06
CA ILE A 531 -0.45 16.25 -9.78
C ILE A 531 0.22 15.08 -10.48
N SER A 532 0.92 14.20 -9.75
CA SER A 532 1.37 12.91 -10.30
C SER A 532 0.15 12.06 -10.67
N PRO A 533 -0.03 11.66 -11.94
CA PRO A 533 -1.13 10.79 -12.32
C PRO A 533 -0.89 9.38 -11.74
N LEU A 534 -1.91 8.80 -11.10
CA LEU A 534 -2.03 7.36 -10.88
C LEU A 534 -2.20 6.64 -12.24
N LYS A 535 -1.12 6.56 -13.00
CA LYS A 535 -0.95 5.60 -14.09
C LYS A 535 -0.04 4.50 -13.55
N ASN A 536 -0.59 3.30 -13.41
CA ASN A 536 0.06 1.98 -13.33
C ASN A 536 -0.62 1.10 -12.27
N ALA A 537 -1.76 0.51 -12.62
CA ALA A 537 -2.16 -0.73 -11.95
C ALA A 537 -1.38 -1.88 -12.61
N THR A 538 -0.19 -2.16 -12.10
CA THR A 538 0.66 -3.28 -12.52
C THR A 538 0.42 -4.52 -11.65
N LEU A 539 0.37 -5.69 -12.28
CA LEU A 539 0.28 -6.99 -11.59
C LEU A 539 1.70 -7.33 -11.06
N ASN A 540 1.93 -7.28 -9.75
CA ASN A 540 3.25 -7.61 -9.17
C ASN A 540 3.21 -9.03 -8.60
N ILE A 541 3.73 -10.01 -9.33
CA ILE A 541 3.88 -11.39 -8.88
C ILE A 541 5.31 -11.56 -8.34
N ASN A 542 5.53 -11.24 -7.06
CA ASN A 542 6.76 -11.61 -6.37
C ASN A 542 6.42 -12.62 -5.28
N MET A 543 6.67 -13.90 -5.56
CA MET A 543 6.75 -14.93 -4.52
C MET A 543 8.16 -14.92 -3.94
N SER A 544 8.36 -14.15 -2.87
CA SER A 544 9.49 -14.39 -1.97
C SER A 544 8.98 -15.20 -0.78
N PRO A 545 9.55 -16.37 -0.46
CA PRO A 545 9.22 -17.08 0.77
C PRO A 545 9.77 -16.25 1.94
N SER A 546 8.96 -15.33 2.48
CA SER A 546 9.32 -14.62 3.69
C SER A 546 9.29 -15.57 4.88
N ALA A 547 10.40 -15.56 5.64
CA ALA A 547 10.60 -16.32 6.85
C ALA A 547 9.43 -16.14 7.83
N HIS A 548 8.75 -17.24 8.16
CA HIS A 548 7.69 -17.27 9.15
C HIS A 548 7.85 -18.49 10.05
N THR A 549 8.55 -18.30 11.16
CA THR A 549 8.53 -19.21 12.31
C THR A 549 7.46 -18.74 13.29
N ASN A 550 6.57 -19.65 13.69
CA ASN A 550 5.59 -19.56 14.78
C ASN A 550 4.18 -19.02 14.44
N TYR A 551 3.32 -19.90 13.89
CA TYR A 551 1.87 -19.81 14.09
C TYR A 551 1.30 -21.17 14.51
N PRO A 552 0.61 -21.28 15.67
CA PRO A 552 0.06 -22.53 16.17
C PRO A 552 -1.18 -23.00 15.37
N ASN A 553 -1.45 -24.31 15.44
CA ASN A 553 -2.56 -25.07 14.83
C ASN A 553 -3.96 -24.51 15.14
N THR A 554 -4.30 -23.34 14.61
CA THR A 554 -5.63 -22.73 14.77
C THR A 554 -6.57 -23.30 13.71
N PRO A 555 -7.78 -23.78 14.05
CA PRO A 555 -8.74 -24.28 13.07
C PRO A 555 -9.01 -23.25 11.96
N LEU A 556 -9.01 -23.69 10.69
CA LEU A 556 -9.19 -22.82 9.53
C LEU A 556 -10.44 -21.90 9.62
N SER A 557 -11.49 -22.34 10.32
CA SER A 557 -12.73 -21.57 10.53
C SER A 557 -12.56 -20.31 11.40
N ASN A 558 -11.49 -20.26 12.20
CA ASN A 558 -11.18 -19.21 13.17
C ASN A 558 -9.99 -18.34 12.74
N PHE A 559 -9.40 -18.63 11.57
CA PHE A 559 -8.31 -17.83 11.03
C PHE A 559 -8.84 -16.46 10.57
N SER A 560 -8.41 -15.41 11.28
CA SER A 560 -8.70 -14.03 10.92
C SER A 560 -7.67 -13.55 9.90
N THR A 561 -8.09 -13.36 8.65
CA THR A 561 -7.23 -12.75 7.63
C THR A 561 -6.86 -11.34 8.08
N ASN A 562 -5.57 -11.05 8.25
CA ASN A 562 -5.09 -9.70 8.55
C ASN A 562 -5.14 -8.84 7.27
N PHE A 563 -6.20 -8.04 7.12
CA PHE A 563 -6.39 -7.16 5.96
C PHE A 563 -5.53 -5.88 5.99
N ARG A 564 -4.66 -5.69 6.98
CA ARG A 564 -3.82 -4.48 7.11
C ARG A 564 -2.88 -4.25 5.93
N SER A 565 -2.55 -5.30 5.16
CA SER A 565 -1.70 -5.23 3.96
C SER A 565 -2.45 -4.84 2.68
N LEU A 566 -3.79 -4.83 2.70
CA LEU A 566 -4.60 -4.57 1.52
C LEU A 566 -4.91 -3.08 1.35
N THR A 567 -4.85 -2.58 0.12
CA THR A 567 -5.30 -1.21 -0.16
C THR A 567 -6.83 -1.13 -0.11
N PRO A 568 -7.41 0.08 0.07
CA PRO A 568 -8.86 0.26 -0.01
C PRO A 568 -9.46 -0.27 -1.32
N VAL A 569 -8.75 -0.10 -2.44
CA VAL A 569 -9.17 -0.60 -3.76
C VAL A 569 -9.19 -2.13 -3.80
N ASN A 570 -8.21 -2.79 -3.18
CA ASN A 570 -8.22 -4.24 -3.06
C ASN A 570 -9.45 -4.71 -2.27
N ILE A 571 -9.74 -4.07 -1.14
CA ILE A 571 -10.90 -4.41 -0.29
C ILE A 571 -12.22 -4.17 -1.03
N GLU A 572 -12.34 -3.07 -1.78
CA GLU A 572 -13.51 -2.75 -2.59
C GLU A 572 -13.74 -3.76 -3.72
N CYS A 573 -12.69 -4.12 -4.46
CA CYS A 573 -12.75 -5.17 -5.49
C CYS A 573 -13.12 -6.54 -4.89
N ILE A 574 -12.56 -6.92 -3.74
CA ILE A 574 -12.91 -8.18 -3.07
C ILE A 574 -14.38 -8.16 -2.61
N ARG A 575 -14.83 -7.09 -1.95
CA ARG A 575 -16.21 -6.96 -1.49
C ARG A 575 -17.19 -7.00 -2.66
N HIS A 576 -16.90 -6.24 -3.72
CA HIS A 576 -17.73 -6.22 -4.93
C HIS A 576 -17.75 -7.59 -5.61
N TYR A 577 -16.63 -8.31 -5.65
CA TYR A 577 -16.56 -9.67 -6.21
C TYR A 577 -17.47 -10.65 -5.46
N THR A 578 -17.48 -10.61 -4.12
CA THR A 578 -18.36 -11.48 -3.30
C THR A 578 -19.86 -11.16 -3.44
N GLY A 579 -20.20 -10.02 -4.06
CA GLY A 579 -21.55 -9.64 -4.46
C GLY A 579 -21.83 -9.99 -5.91
N THR A 580 -21.92 -8.97 -6.77
CA THR A 580 -22.26 -9.12 -8.20
C THR A 580 -21.05 -9.07 -9.13
N GLY A 581 -19.89 -8.62 -8.64
CA GLY A 581 -18.71 -8.36 -9.46
C GLY A 581 -18.04 -9.59 -10.06
N TYR A 582 -18.29 -10.79 -9.52
CA TYR A 582 -17.68 -12.02 -10.01
C TYR A 582 -18.05 -12.31 -11.47
N LYS A 583 -19.29 -12.05 -11.88
CA LYS A 583 -19.76 -12.30 -13.25
C LYS A 583 -18.92 -11.54 -14.26
N LEU A 584 -18.77 -10.23 -14.01
CA LEU A 584 -18.08 -9.31 -14.87
C LEU A 584 -16.60 -9.64 -15.01
N VAL A 585 -15.88 -9.82 -13.89
CA VAL A 585 -14.44 -10.07 -13.97
C VAL A 585 -14.14 -11.49 -14.49
N ASN A 586 -14.92 -12.51 -14.12
CA ASN A 586 -14.69 -13.85 -14.63
C ASN A 586 -14.97 -13.91 -16.13
N GLU A 587 -16.14 -13.40 -16.58
CA GLU A 587 -16.49 -13.36 -18.00
C GLU A 587 -15.48 -12.56 -18.82
N PHE A 588 -14.93 -11.48 -18.25
CA PHE A 588 -13.81 -10.78 -18.86
C PHE A 588 -12.62 -11.71 -19.10
N LEU A 589 -12.17 -12.50 -18.13
CA LEU A 589 -10.99 -13.36 -18.27
C LEU A 589 -11.12 -14.44 -19.36
N TYR A 590 -12.31 -15.04 -19.51
CA TYR A 590 -12.52 -16.17 -20.43
C TYR A 590 -13.25 -15.85 -21.73
N THR A 591 -13.64 -14.60 -21.99
CA THR A 591 -14.26 -14.19 -23.25
C THR A 591 -13.57 -12.98 -23.88
N ASP A 592 -13.71 -12.79 -25.19
CA ASP A 592 -13.24 -11.59 -25.90
C ASP A 592 -14.43 -10.75 -26.40
N ARG A 593 -15.26 -10.27 -25.47
CA ARG A 593 -16.44 -9.46 -25.80
C ARG A 593 -16.08 -7.98 -25.93
N ARG A 594 -16.79 -7.29 -26.82
CA ARG A 594 -16.71 -5.82 -26.99
C ARG A 594 -17.35 -5.05 -25.81
N SER A 595 -18.27 -5.68 -25.10
CA SER A 595 -18.98 -5.10 -23.96
C SER A 595 -19.33 -6.19 -22.95
N TYR A 596 -19.37 -5.80 -21.68
CA TYR A 596 -19.64 -6.68 -20.55
C TYR A 596 -20.80 -6.14 -19.72
N PRO A 597 -21.58 -6.99 -19.03
CA PRO A 597 -22.60 -6.54 -18.09
C PRO A 597 -21.95 -5.69 -16.97
N ASP A 598 -22.71 -4.80 -16.33
CA ASP A 598 -22.28 -4.09 -15.13
C ASP A 598 -21.06 -3.13 -15.25
N GLN A 599 -20.69 -2.73 -16.47
CA GLN A 599 -19.64 -1.71 -16.71
C GLN A 599 -19.85 -0.41 -15.93
N SER A 600 -21.11 0.00 -15.73
CA SER A 600 -21.47 1.19 -14.96
C SER A 600 -21.19 1.04 -13.46
N LEU A 601 -21.26 -0.19 -12.92
CA LEU A 601 -20.93 -0.48 -11.53
C LEU A 601 -19.42 -0.44 -11.30
N ILE A 602 -18.62 -0.95 -12.23
CA ILE A 602 -17.15 -0.80 -12.14
C ILE A 602 -16.74 0.65 -12.23
N TYR A 603 -17.36 1.44 -13.12
CA TYR A 603 -17.08 2.87 -13.19
C TYR A 603 -17.40 3.58 -11.86
N LYS A 604 -18.52 3.24 -11.21
CA LYS A 604 -18.85 3.76 -9.87
C LYS A 604 -17.87 3.29 -8.78
N LEU A 605 -17.28 2.11 -8.94
CA LEU A 605 -16.39 1.52 -7.94
C LEU A 605 -14.96 2.06 -8.01
N ILE A 606 -14.39 2.15 -9.21
CA ILE A 606 -12.96 2.48 -9.40
C ILE A 606 -12.71 3.47 -10.55
N GLY A 607 -13.74 3.94 -11.25
CA GLY A 607 -13.58 4.84 -12.41
C GLY A 607 -13.08 6.23 -12.04
N ASP A 608 -13.34 6.67 -10.81
CA ASP A 608 -12.77 7.89 -10.23
C ASP A 608 -11.27 7.77 -9.98
N LYS A 609 -10.80 6.59 -9.56
CA LYS A 609 -9.39 6.29 -9.29
C LYS A 609 -8.57 6.09 -10.57
N PHE A 610 -9.24 5.71 -11.65
CA PHE A 610 -8.59 5.37 -12.91
C PHE A 610 -9.29 6.07 -14.08
N PRO A 611 -9.09 7.38 -14.29
CA PRO A 611 -9.83 8.14 -15.29
C PRO A 611 -9.51 7.70 -16.73
N ARG A 612 -10.41 8.03 -17.64
CA ARG A 612 -10.26 7.82 -19.09
C ARG A 612 -9.14 8.70 -19.63
N ASN A 613 -8.26 8.13 -20.45
CA ASN A 613 -7.19 8.89 -21.09
C ASN A 613 -7.76 9.78 -22.21
N MET A 614 -7.12 10.92 -22.48
CA MET A 614 -7.48 11.78 -23.60
C MET A 614 -7.37 11.00 -24.92
N GLY A 615 -8.42 11.01 -25.74
CA GLY A 615 -8.50 10.27 -27.01
C GLY A 615 -8.82 8.77 -26.91
N GLU A 616 -8.84 8.17 -25.72
CA GLU A 616 -9.17 6.75 -25.54
C GLU A 616 -10.64 6.47 -25.85
N ALA A 617 -10.99 5.42 -26.58
CA ALA A 617 -12.40 5.09 -26.84
C ALA A 617 -13.14 4.64 -25.56
N PRO A 618 -14.46 4.88 -25.40
CA PRO A 618 -15.19 4.47 -24.19
C PRO A 618 -15.10 2.96 -23.92
N THR A 619 -15.18 2.14 -24.96
CA THR A 619 -15.04 0.67 -24.86
C THR A 619 -13.66 0.25 -24.39
N GLN A 620 -12.60 0.89 -24.91
CA GLN A 620 -11.22 0.66 -24.47
C GLN A 620 -11.03 1.07 -23.00
N TYR A 621 -11.65 2.18 -22.60
CA TYR A 621 -11.64 2.63 -21.22
C TYR A 621 -12.31 1.63 -20.26
N TYR A 622 -13.51 1.14 -20.59
CA TYR A 622 -14.20 0.15 -19.74
C TYR A 622 -13.42 -1.16 -19.63
N ASN A 623 -12.81 -1.64 -20.73
CA ASN A 623 -11.96 -2.83 -20.68
C ASN A 623 -10.72 -2.61 -19.81
N ARG A 624 -10.12 -1.41 -19.86
CA ARG A 624 -9.01 -1.02 -18.97
C ARG A 624 -9.44 -0.95 -17.51
N LEU A 625 -10.65 -0.47 -17.22
CA LEU A 625 -11.20 -0.50 -15.85
C LEU A 625 -11.42 -1.93 -15.36
N ILE A 626 -11.99 -2.82 -16.18
CA ILE A 626 -12.16 -4.24 -15.80
C ILE A 626 -10.79 -4.91 -15.57
N TYR A 627 -9.78 -4.58 -16.39
CA TYR A 627 -8.42 -5.02 -16.17
C TYR A 627 -7.86 -4.53 -14.82
N TYR A 628 -8.04 -3.26 -14.47
CA TYR A 628 -7.62 -2.73 -13.17
C TYR A 628 -8.38 -3.35 -12.00
N TYR A 629 -9.66 -3.67 -12.19
CA TYR A 629 -10.42 -4.46 -11.23
C TYR A 629 -9.79 -5.83 -11.03
N PHE A 630 -9.47 -6.54 -12.12
CA PHE A 630 -8.78 -7.83 -12.10
C PHE A 630 -7.45 -7.74 -11.34
N VAL A 631 -6.61 -6.76 -11.67
CA VAL A 631 -5.29 -6.56 -11.03
C VAL A 631 -5.44 -6.32 -9.53
N ASN A 632 -6.39 -5.47 -9.12
CA ASN A 632 -6.61 -5.17 -7.72
C ASN A 632 -7.23 -6.33 -6.94
N LEU A 633 -8.09 -7.13 -7.58
CA LEU A 633 -8.60 -8.36 -6.97
C LEU A 633 -7.46 -9.39 -6.82
N TYR A 634 -6.70 -9.64 -7.89
CA TYR A 634 -5.58 -10.58 -7.90
C TYR A 634 -4.52 -10.24 -6.86
N ASN A 635 -4.06 -8.98 -6.84
CA ASN A 635 -3.09 -8.48 -5.87
C ASN A 635 -3.64 -8.50 -4.43
N GLY A 636 -4.94 -8.26 -4.27
CA GLY A 636 -5.61 -8.36 -2.98
C GLY A 636 -5.57 -9.78 -2.41
N ILE A 637 -5.74 -10.78 -3.27
CA ILE A 637 -5.63 -12.19 -2.89
C ILE A 637 -4.17 -12.57 -2.59
N GLN A 638 -3.21 -12.13 -3.40
CA GLN A 638 -1.78 -12.44 -3.19
C GLN A 638 -1.20 -11.80 -1.91
N LYS A 639 -1.64 -10.59 -1.56
CA LYS A 639 -1.15 -9.86 -0.37
C LYS A 639 -1.83 -10.27 0.93
N ALA A 640 -2.90 -11.05 0.84
CA ALA A 640 -3.58 -11.54 2.03
C ALA A 640 -2.72 -12.62 2.70
N PRO A 641 -2.64 -12.63 4.05
CA PRO A 641 -1.87 -13.66 4.74
C PRO A 641 -2.42 -15.05 4.41
N HIS A 642 -1.52 -15.97 4.05
CA HIS A 642 -1.87 -17.37 3.82
C HIS A 642 -2.55 -17.95 5.07
N ILE A 643 -3.66 -18.65 4.87
CA ILE A 643 -4.43 -19.27 5.96
C ILE A 643 -3.66 -20.43 6.60
N SER A 644 -2.71 -21.03 5.86
CA SER A 644 -2.02 -22.26 6.26
C SER A 644 -0.73 -22.45 5.48
N TYR A 645 0.32 -22.95 6.13
CA TYR A 645 1.54 -23.48 5.49
C TYR A 645 1.38 -24.95 5.03
N LYS A 646 0.29 -25.60 5.45
CA LYS A 646 -0.09 -26.94 5.02
C LYS A 646 -1.09 -26.88 3.85
N PRO A 647 -1.12 -27.91 2.98
CA PRO A 647 -2.17 -28.05 1.98
C PRO A 647 -3.58 -27.89 2.58
N VAL A 648 -4.47 -27.22 1.85
CA VAL A 648 -5.83 -26.92 2.32
C VAL A 648 -6.86 -27.69 1.49
N LYS A 649 -7.85 -28.30 2.15
CA LYS A 649 -8.99 -28.95 1.51
C LYS A 649 -10.18 -27.97 1.40
N LEU A 650 -10.59 -27.67 0.18
CA LEU A 650 -11.71 -26.77 -0.13
C LEU A 650 -12.80 -27.49 -0.92
N TYR A 651 -14.03 -27.00 -0.82
CA TYR A 651 -15.20 -27.54 -1.49
C TYR A 651 -15.86 -26.48 -2.36
N ARG A 652 -16.42 -26.88 -3.51
CA ARG A 652 -17.26 -26.02 -4.35
C ARG A 652 -18.42 -26.83 -4.92
N GLY A 653 -19.64 -26.38 -4.69
CA GLY A 653 -20.82 -26.97 -5.33
C GLY A 653 -20.91 -26.52 -6.77
N THR A 654 -21.30 -27.40 -7.69
CA THR A 654 -21.42 -27.05 -9.11
C THR A 654 -22.72 -27.57 -9.72
N LYS A 655 -23.22 -26.91 -10.77
CA LYS A 655 -24.38 -27.39 -11.55
C LYS A 655 -23.97 -28.46 -12.57
N THR A 656 -22.75 -28.38 -13.10
CA THR A 656 -22.21 -29.39 -14.01
C THR A 656 -20.69 -29.49 -13.90
N TRP A 657 -20.11 -30.47 -14.58
CA TRP A 657 -18.67 -30.64 -14.67
C TRP A 657 -18.12 -29.69 -15.75
N TYR A 658 -17.21 -28.81 -15.34
CA TYR A 658 -16.61 -27.73 -16.14
C TYR A 658 -15.11 -27.93 -16.32
N LEU A 659 -14.47 -28.62 -15.37
CA LEU A 659 -13.04 -28.91 -15.38
C LEU A 659 -12.77 -30.19 -16.15
N GLU A 660 -11.61 -30.24 -16.81
CA GLU A 660 -11.11 -31.37 -17.58
C GLU A 660 -10.57 -32.47 -16.66
N GLU A 661 -10.66 -33.71 -17.11
CA GLU A 661 -10.40 -34.90 -16.28
C GLU A 661 -9.20 -35.73 -16.75
N ASP A 662 -8.41 -35.19 -17.69
CA ASP A 662 -7.19 -35.84 -18.15
C ASP A 662 -6.09 -35.78 -17.07
N LYS A 663 -5.65 -36.97 -16.64
CA LYS A 663 -4.63 -37.15 -15.60
C LYS A 663 -3.20 -36.94 -16.11
N GLY A 664 -2.99 -36.93 -17.43
CA GLY A 664 -1.68 -36.80 -18.07
C GLY A 664 -1.23 -35.37 -18.31
N GLN A 665 -2.07 -34.37 -18.03
CA GLN A 665 -1.82 -32.97 -18.40
C GLN A 665 -2.28 -32.01 -17.30
N PHE A 666 -1.52 -30.93 -17.08
CA PHE A 666 -2.02 -29.81 -16.29
C PHE A 666 -3.07 -29.02 -17.06
N PHE A 667 -4.06 -28.51 -16.36
CA PHE A 667 -4.97 -27.49 -16.88
C PHE A 667 -4.93 -26.25 -16.01
N TYR A 668 -5.31 -25.10 -16.56
CA TYR A 668 -5.40 -23.83 -15.81
C TYR A 668 -6.85 -23.40 -15.68
N ILE A 669 -7.26 -22.99 -14.47
CA ILE A 669 -8.60 -22.39 -14.27
C ILE A 669 -8.58 -20.95 -14.77
N ASN A 670 -9.35 -20.61 -15.80
CA ASN A 670 -9.39 -19.26 -16.40
C ASN A 670 -10.47 -18.35 -15.76
N SER A 671 -10.58 -18.39 -14.45
CA SER A 671 -11.47 -17.52 -13.66
C SER A 671 -11.06 -17.52 -12.19
N PHE A 672 -11.48 -16.50 -11.44
CA PHE A 672 -11.41 -16.58 -9.98
C PHE A 672 -12.38 -17.66 -9.50
N CYS A 673 -11.98 -18.43 -8.49
CA CYS A 673 -12.77 -19.56 -8.02
C CYS A 673 -13.21 -19.38 -6.57
N SER A 674 -14.52 -19.17 -6.36
CA SER A 674 -15.12 -19.15 -5.02
C SER A 674 -15.31 -20.56 -4.48
N THR A 675 -14.76 -20.84 -3.31
CA THR A 675 -14.79 -22.15 -2.65
C THR A 675 -15.16 -21.95 -1.18
N THR A 676 -15.36 -23.04 -0.44
CA THR A 676 -15.68 -22.99 0.99
C THR A 676 -14.91 -24.09 1.72
N ILE A 677 -14.51 -23.81 2.96
CA ILE A 677 -13.93 -24.82 3.86
C ILE A 677 -14.97 -25.83 4.35
N THR A 678 -16.27 -25.55 4.16
CA THR A 678 -17.36 -26.38 4.66
C THR A 678 -18.10 -27.12 3.55
N GLN A 679 -18.03 -28.44 3.55
CA GLN A 679 -18.79 -29.30 2.63
C GLN A 679 -20.30 -29.02 2.65
N ARG A 680 -20.85 -28.74 3.84
CA ARG A 680 -22.28 -28.39 4.01
C ARG A 680 -22.69 -27.17 3.19
N THR A 681 -21.84 -26.14 3.13
CA THR A 681 -22.10 -24.95 2.33
C THR A 681 -21.93 -25.23 0.84
N ALA A 682 -20.97 -26.05 0.43
CA ALA A 682 -20.88 -26.49 -0.97
C ALA A 682 -22.15 -27.27 -1.39
N LEU A 683 -22.70 -28.08 -0.50
CA LEU A 683 -23.95 -28.85 -0.72
C LEU A 683 -25.19 -27.98 -0.88
N SER A 684 -25.22 -26.76 -0.32
CA SER A 684 -26.34 -25.83 -0.56
C SER A 684 -26.31 -25.22 -1.95
N PHE A 685 -25.18 -25.30 -2.67
CA PHE A 685 -25.01 -24.73 -4.00
C PHE A 685 -24.98 -25.77 -5.13
N GLY A 686 -24.66 -27.03 -4.85
CA GLY A 686 -24.51 -28.11 -5.86
C GLY A 686 -25.81 -28.70 -6.42
N TYR A 687 -26.93 -27.97 -6.41
CA TYR A 687 -28.22 -28.44 -6.95
C TYR A 687 -28.26 -28.32 -8.49
N THR A 688 -28.72 -29.39 -9.15
CA THR A 688 -29.04 -29.42 -10.58
C THR A 688 -30.54 -29.29 -10.80
N TYR A 689 -30.97 -28.65 -11.91
CA TYR A 689 -32.39 -28.48 -12.27
C TYR A 689 -33.14 -29.83 -12.43
N SER A 690 -32.41 -30.93 -12.65
CA SER A 690 -32.94 -32.30 -12.59
C SER A 690 -32.38 -33.02 -11.34
N ALA A 691 -33.26 -33.59 -10.53
CA ALA A 691 -33.01 -34.06 -9.16
C ALA A 691 -32.13 -35.33 -9.02
N ALA A 692 -31.13 -35.56 -9.88
CA ALA A 692 -30.47 -36.87 -9.94
C ALA A 692 -29.17 -37.02 -9.13
N SER A 693 -28.44 -35.96 -8.76
CA SER A 693 -27.31 -36.02 -7.80
C SER A 693 -26.72 -34.64 -7.51
N LYS A 694 -26.23 -34.40 -6.29
CA LYS A 694 -25.48 -33.17 -5.96
C LYS A 694 -24.04 -33.29 -6.44
N LYS A 695 -23.54 -32.29 -7.17
CA LYS A 695 -22.18 -32.30 -7.73
C LYS A 695 -21.25 -31.38 -6.94
N ILE A 696 -20.13 -31.93 -6.47
CA ILE A 696 -19.15 -31.19 -5.66
C ILE A 696 -17.75 -31.39 -6.21
N TYR A 697 -17.02 -30.29 -6.35
CA TYR A 697 -15.58 -30.29 -6.46
C TYR A 697 -14.93 -30.30 -5.08
N VAL A 698 -13.93 -31.14 -4.92
CA VAL A 698 -13.01 -31.13 -3.78
C VAL A 698 -11.64 -30.71 -4.31
N PHE A 699 -11.13 -29.59 -3.80
CA PHE A 699 -9.84 -29.05 -4.18
C PHE A 699 -8.84 -29.23 -3.04
N TYR A 700 -7.74 -29.91 -3.37
CA TYR A 700 -6.57 -30.03 -2.52
C TYR A 700 -5.57 -28.97 -2.95
N VAL A 701 -5.55 -27.85 -2.22
CA VAL A 701 -4.84 -26.63 -2.61
C VAL A 701 -3.45 -26.61 -2.00
N HIS A 702 -2.44 -26.47 -2.85
CA HIS A 702 -1.05 -26.30 -2.43
C HIS A 702 -0.88 -24.98 -1.64
N PRO A 703 -0.06 -24.93 -0.57
CA PRO A 703 0.07 -23.73 0.27
C PRO A 703 0.58 -22.49 -0.48
N ASN A 704 1.38 -22.67 -1.53
CA ASN A 704 1.87 -21.59 -2.40
C ASN A 704 0.82 -21.01 -3.37
N CYS A 705 -0.41 -21.54 -3.40
CA CYS A 705 -1.47 -20.92 -4.19
C CYS A 705 -1.93 -19.60 -3.56
N GLY A 706 -2.21 -18.59 -4.39
CA GLY A 706 -2.85 -17.36 -3.93
C GLY A 706 -4.33 -17.60 -3.61
N TYR A 707 -4.71 -17.47 -2.33
CA TYR A 707 -6.10 -17.55 -1.88
C TYR A 707 -6.36 -16.64 -0.68
N ILE A 708 -7.62 -16.25 -0.49
CA ILE A 708 -8.03 -15.39 0.64
C ILE A 708 -9.31 -15.89 1.31
N ASN A 709 -9.33 -15.87 2.65
CA ASN A 709 -10.57 -16.02 3.41
C ASN A 709 -11.28 -14.67 3.51
N VAL A 710 -12.41 -14.55 2.82
CA VAL A 710 -13.17 -13.29 2.73
C VAL A 710 -14.23 -13.16 3.83
N LYS A 711 -14.37 -14.15 4.72
CA LYS A 711 -15.35 -14.12 5.82
C LYS A 711 -15.40 -12.80 6.59
N PRO A 712 -14.28 -12.12 6.91
CA PRO A 712 -14.36 -10.87 7.70
C PRO A 712 -14.84 -9.64 6.91
N ILE A 713 -14.82 -9.68 5.58
CA ILE A 713 -15.17 -8.53 4.71
C ILE A 713 -16.34 -8.80 3.74
N SER A 714 -16.76 -10.05 3.62
CA SER A 714 -17.92 -10.47 2.83
C SER A 714 -19.21 -10.17 3.57
N SER A 715 -20.24 -9.72 2.85
CA SER A 715 -21.60 -9.63 3.37
C SER A 715 -22.22 -11.02 3.64
N HIS A 716 -21.58 -12.09 3.15
CA HIS A 716 -22.05 -13.47 3.23
C HIS A 716 -21.15 -14.32 4.16
N GLN A 717 -20.89 -13.82 5.38
CA GLN A 717 -19.94 -14.44 6.33
C GLN A 717 -20.23 -15.92 6.66
N ARG A 718 -21.49 -16.36 6.54
CA ARG A 718 -21.92 -17.75 6.80
C ARG A 718 -21.39 -18.75 5.77
N GLU A 719 -20.93 -18.28 4.61
CA GLU A 719 -20.48 -19.16 3.54
C GLU A 719 -19.04 -19.67 3.75
N ASN A 720 -18.30 -19.09 4.71
CA ASN A 720 -16.88 -19.37 4.95
C ASN A 720 -16.09 -19.42 3.63
N GLU A 721 -16.32 -18.42 2.78
CA GLU A 721 -15.81 -18.39 1.41
C GLU A 721 -14.29 -18.18 1.39
N ILE A 722 -13.62 -18.99 0.57
CA ILE A 722 -12.23 -18.84 0.16
C ILE A 722 -12.20 -18.57 -1.34
N ILE A 723 -11.58 -17.47 -1.77
CA ILE A 723 -11.41 -17.16 -3.20
C ILE A 723 -10.00 -17.56 -3.62
N LEU A 724 -9.89 -18.38 -4.67
CA LEU A 724 -8.64 -18.71 -5.35
C LEU A 724 -8.42 -17.74 -6.52
N ASN A 725 -7.15 -17.38 -6.76
CA ASN A 725 -6.76 -16.63 -7.94
C ASN A 725 -7.05 -17.40 -9.25
N PRO A 726 -7.22 -16.70 -10.38
CA PRO A 726 -7.24 -17.33 -11.69
C PRO A 726 -5.86 -17.89 -12.03
N TYR A 727 -5.84 -18.73 -13.05
CA TYR A 727 -4.66 -19.34 -13.63
C TYR A 727 -3.92 -20.31 -12.70
N ASN A 728 -4.54 -20.75 -11.61
CA ASN A 728 -4.05 -21.89 -10.87
C ASN A 728 -4.05 -23.15 -11.75
N ARG A 729 -2.98 -23.93 -11.65
CA ARG A 729 -2.85 -25.23 -12.32
C ARG A 729 -3.64 -26.28 -11.57
N TYR A 730 -4.20 -27.26 -12.28
CA TYR A 730 -4.86 -28.39 -11.67
C TYR A 730 -4.64 -29.69 -12.42
N VAL A 731 -4.78 -30.80 -11.68
CA VAL A 731 -4.84 -32.17 -12.21
C VAL A 731 -6.02 -32.90 -11.57
N TYR A 732 -6.75 -33.65 -12.38
CA TYR A 732 -7.83 -34.52 -11.92
C TYR A 732 -7.28 -35.77 -11.23
N ILE A 733 -7.89 -36.15 -10.11
CA ILE A 733 -7.47 -37.28 -9.30
C ILE A 733 -8.42 -38.46 -9.48
N ASN A 734 -9.66 -38.29 -9.02
CA ASN A 734 -10.70 -39.32 -9.05
C ASN A 734 -12.10 -38.75 -8.83
N GLU A 735 -13.09 -39.61 -9.06
CA GLU A 735 -14.49 -39.41 -8.72
C GLU A 735 -14.87 -40.42 -7.63
N ASN A 736 -15.61 -39.97 -6.61
CA ASN A 736 -16.32 -40.86 -5.70
C ASN A 736 -17.80 -40.50 -5.67
N LYS A 737 -18.65 -41.52 -5.55
CA LYS A 737 -20.08 -41.39 -5.32
C LYS A 737 -20.41 -41.76 -3.87
N ASP A 738 -21.25 -40.97 -3.24
CA ASP A 738 -21.89 -41.26 -1.96
C ASP A 738 -23.34 -41.60 -2.26
N ASP A 739 -23.61 -42.89 -2.41
CA ASP A 739 -24.91 -43.42 -2.85
C ASP A 739 -26.01 -43.19 -1.81
N GLY A 740 -25.66 -43.09 -0.52
CA GLY A 740 -26.60 -42.82 0.57
C GLY A 740 -27.12 -41.38 0.58
N ALA A 741 -26.31 -40.43 0.09
CA ALA A 741 -26.66 -39.01 0.04
C ALA A 741 -26.91 -38.49 -1.40
N ASN A 742 -26.74 -39.36 -2.40
CA ASN A 742 -26.78 -39.03 -3.82
C ASN A 742 -25.87 -37.85 -4.20
N ILE A 743 -24.61 -37.91 -3.76
CA ILE A 743 -23.60 -36.85 -3.99
C ILE A 743 -22.44 -37.43 -4.79
N ILE A 744 -22.00 -36.72 -5.82
CA ILE A 744 -20.81 -37.05 -6.62
C ILE A 744 -19.71 -36.03 -6.30
N TYR A 745 -18.54 -36.54 -5.93
CA TYR A 745 -17.35 -35.75 -5.65
C TYR A 745 -16.31 -35.96 -6.75
N LYS A 746 -15.86 -34.87 -7.40
CA LYS A 746 -14.66 -34.88 -8.24
C LYS A 746 -13.52 -34.17 -7.53
N ARG A 747 -12.37 -34.84 -7.46
CA ARG A 747 -11.21 -34.35 -6.70
C ARG A 747 -10.10 -33.87 -7.62
N TYR A 748 -9.51 -32.74 -7.23
CA TYR A 748 -8.43 -32.10 -7.98
C TYR A 748 -7.35 -31.64 -7.01
N ILE A 749 -6.09 -31.71 -7.47
CA ILE A 749 -5.00 -30.97 -6.83
C ILE A 749 -4.87 -29.63 -7.52
N ILE A 750 -4.78 -28.56 -6.74
CA ILE A 750 -4.59 -27.18 -7.22
C ILE A 750 -3.18 -26.72 -6.86
N LEU A 751 -2.42 -26.32 -7.87
CA LEU A 751 -1.03 -25.91 -7.81
C LEU A 751 -0.88 -24.42 -8.19
N PRO A 752 0.21 -23.76 -7.76
CA PRO A 752 0.49 -22.39 -8.17
C PRO A 752 0.62 -22.30 -9.70
N SER A 753 0.27 -21.12 -10.22
CA SER A 753 0.49 -20.80 -11.64
C SER A 753 1.99 -20.71 -11.92
N ASP A 754 2.41 -21.19 -13.08
CA ASP A 754 3.73 -20.98 -13.68
C ASP A 754 3.64 -20.08 -14.93
N LEU A 755 2.47 -19.47 -15.18
CA LEU A 755 2.29 -18.54 -16.28
C LEU A 755 2.89 -17.18 -15.93
N ASP A 756 3.62 -16.61 -16.88
CA ASP A 756 4.03 -15.22 -16.85
C ASP A 756 2.84 -14.36 -17.29
N ILE A 757 2.08 -13.85 -16.31
CA ILE A 757 0.87 -13.04 -16.56
C ILE A 757 1.31 -11.59 -16.78
N PRO A 758 1.06 -10.98 -17.95
CA PRO A 758 1.55 -9.65 -18.23
C PRO A 758 0.96 -8.58 -17.30
N THR A 759 1.81 -7.62 -16.97
CA THR A 759 1.55 -6.65 -15.89
C THR A 759 1.01 -5.32 -16.39
N THR A 760 0.91 -5.10 -17.70
CA THR A 760 0.34 -3.87 -18.28
C THR A 760 -0.92 -4.17 -19.09
N TYR A 761 -1.85 -3.21 -19.16
CA TYR A 761 -3.11 -3.40 -19.88
C TYR A 761 -2.92 -3.84 -21.35
N PRO A 762 -2.06 -3.19 -22.17
CA PRO A 762 -1.93 -3.58 -23.59
C PRO A 762 -1.38 -4.99 -23.77
N THR A 763 -0.35 -5.36 -23.01
CA THR A 763 0.29 -6.68 -23.09
C THR A 763 -0.63 -7.77 -22.55
N PHE A 764 -1.34 -7.49 -21.45
CA PHE A 764 -2.32 -8.40 -20.88
C PHE A 764 -3.46 -8.67 -21.85
N MET A 765 -4.00 -7.64 -22.53
CA MET A 765 -5.10 -7.84 -23.47
C MET A 765 -4.69 -8.70 -24.67
N SER A 766 -3.45 -8.56 -25.16
CA SER A 766 -2.90 -9.42 -26.22
C SER A 766 -2.76 -10.87 -25.74
N TRP A 767 -2.10 -11.07 -24.60
CA TRP A 767 -1.91 -12.38 -23.99
C TRP A 767 -3.24 -13.07 -23.66
N LYS A 768 -4.18 -12.34 -23.06
CA LYS A 768 -5.52 -12.81 -22.75
C LYS A 768 -6.23 -13.35 -23.98
N LYS A 769 -6.09 -12.70 -25.14
CA LYS A 769 -6.72 -13.15 -26.39
C LYS A 769 -6.23 -14.56 -26.79
N GLU A 770 -4.94 -14.84 -26.61
CA GLU A 770 -4.36 -16.16 -26.84
C GLU A 770 -4.87 -17.19 -25.83
N ILE A 771 -4.98 -16.81 -24.55
CA ILE A 771 -5.53 -17.67 -23.51
C ILE A 771 -7.01 -17.99 -23.77
N VAL A 772 -7.82 -17.00 -24.13
CA VAL A 772 -9.24 -17.18 -24.48
C VAL A 772 -9.40 -18.13 -25.66
N ALA A 773 -8.55 -18.03 -26.69
CA ALA A 773 -8.59 -18.94 -27.84
C ALA A 773 -8.32 -20.42 -27.47
N ARG A 774 -7.59 -20.67 -26.39
CA ARG A 774 -7.30 -22.01 -25.85
C ARG A 774 -8.29 -22.46 -24.77
N THR A 775 -9.11 -21.55 -24.29
CA THR A 775 -10.04 -21.80 -23.18
C THR A 775 -11.25 -22.56 -23.69
N LYS A 776 -11.44 -23.76 -23.15
CA LYS A 776 -12.65 -24.52 -23.34
C LYS A 776 -13.61 -24.20 -22.21
N ILE A 777 -14.85 -23.89 -22.57
CA ILE A 777 -15.98 -24.04 -21.67
C ILE A 777 -16.51 -25.43 -22.00
N VAL A 778 -16.39 -26.39 -21.09
CA VAL A 778 -17.04 -27.70 -21.28
C VAL A 778 -18.56 -27.46 -21.22
N GLU A 779 -19.16 -27.19 -22.38
CA GLU A 779 -20.61 -27.10 -22.58
C GLU A 779 -21.19 -28.51 -22.77
N ASN A 780 -20.96 -29.41 -21.81
CA ASN A 780 -21.73 -30.64 -21.79
C ASN A 780 -23.19 -30.30 -21.45
N ASN A 781 -24.04 -30.31 -22.48
CA ASN A 781 -25.50 -30.20 -22.45
C ASN A 781 -26.06 -28.99 -21.69
N ARG A 782 -25.71 -27.78 -22.13
CA ARG A 782 -26.69 -26.70 -22.05
C ARG A 782 -27.52 -26.74 -23.33
N ASP A 783 -28.76 -27.22 -23.23
CA ASP A 783 -29.83 -26.52 -23.94
C ASP A 783 -29.62 -25.02 -23.60
N GLU A 784 -29.48 -24.21 -24.64
CA GLU A 784 -29.06 -22.80 -24.67
C GLU A 784 -29.00 -22.08 -23.31
N PRO A 785 -27.91 -21.33 -22.99
CA PRO A 785 -27.86 -20.55 -21.76
C PRO A 785 -29.12 -19.67 -21.68
N PRO A 786 -29.91 -19.76 -20.59
CA PRO A 786 -31.17 -19.04 -20.53
C PRO A 786 -30.88 -17.56 -20.79
N ASP A 787 -31.73 -16.94 -21.61
CA ASP A 787 -31.70 -15.58 -22.19
C ASP A 787 -31.60 -14.42 -21.14
N TYR A 788 -31.06 -14.68 -19.95
CA TYR A 788 -30.87 -13.74 -18.85
C TYR A 788 -29.74 -12.72 -19.06
N TYR A 789 -28.92 -12.84 -20.11
CA TYR A 789 -27.77 -11.94 -20.35
C TYR A 789 -27.97 -10.88 -21.44
N GLY A 790 -29.20 -10.72 -21.95
CA GLY A 790 -29.49 -9.60 -22.85
C GLY A 790 -30.97 -9.54 -23.19
N GLY A 791 -31.69 -8.59 -22.62
CA GLY A 791 -33.03 -8.25 -23.08
C GLY A 791 -32.99 -7.77 -24.54
N ARG A 792 -33.28 -8.68 -25.47
CA ARG A 792 -33.87 -8.34 -26.76
C ARG A 792 -35.29 -8.90 -26.76
N LEU A 793 -36.27 -7.99 -26.74
CA LEU A 793 -37.64 -8.29 -27.12
C LEU A 793 -37.62 -8.96 -28.50
N LYS A 794 -37.72 -10.30 -28.56
CA LYS A 794 -38.06 -11.02 -29.78
C LYS A 794 -39.56 -10.80 -30.02
N VAL A 795 -39.89 -9.88 -30.92
CA VAL A 795 -41.22 -9.87 -31.55
C VAL A 795 -41.32 -11.16 -32.36
N LYS A 796 -42.25 -12.04 -32.00
CA LYS A 796 -42.58 -13.23 -32.79
C LYS A 796 -43.20 -12.78 -34.10
N VAL A 797 -42.50 -12.94 -35.21
CA VAL A 797 -43.12 -13.08 -36.52
C VAL A 797 -43.28 -14.57 -36.77
N GLN A 798 -44.53 -15.00 -36.95
CA GLN A 798 -44.86 -16.37 -37.33
C GLN A 798 -44.69 -16.56 -38.84
N ASN A 799 -44.02 -17.66 -39.15
CA ASN A 799 -43.98 -18.46 -40.38
C ASN A 799 -43.02 -18.15 -41.55
N PRO A 800 -42.52 -19.22 -42.20
CA PRO A 800 -41.36 -19.22 -43.09
C PRO A 800 -41.73 -19.34 -44.58
N GLU A 801 -40.70 -19.44 -45.43
CA GLU A 801 -40.72 -19.55 -46.90
C GLU A 801 -40.85 -18.17 -47.56
N VAL A 802 -39.87 -17.67 -48.32
CA VAL A 802 -39.41 -18.19 -49.61
C VAL A 802 -38.01 -17.62 -49.92
N SER A 803 -37.25 -18.40 -50.67
CA SER A 803 -36.00 -18.10 -51.37
C SER A 803 -35.80 -16.68 -51.89
N GLY A 804 -34.55 -16.21 -51.96
CA GLY A 804 -34.18 -15.23 -53.00
C GLY A 804 -32.97 -14.34 -52.71
N ARG A 805 -31.95 -14.57 -53.54
CA ARG A 805 -30.75 -13.77 -53.90
C ARG A 805 -30.83 -12.22 -53.78
N TYR A 806 -29.61 -11.65 -53.82
CA TYR A 806 -29.17 -10.26 -54.11
C TYR A 806 -29.06 -9.32 -52.89
N LYS A 807 -27.85 -8.90 -52.48
CA LYS A 807 -26.90 -7.90 -53.03
C LYS A 807 -27.41 -6.44 -53.03
N VAL A 808 -26.78 -5.64 -52.17
CA VAL A 808 -26.12 -4.33 -52.45
C VAL A 808 -26.99 -3.06 -52.60
N ARG A 809 -26.39 -1.96 -52.11
CA ARG A 809 -26.65 -0.50 -52.24
C ARG A 809 -27.67 0.08 -51.26
N ASP A 810 -27.26 0.92 -50.29
CA ASP A 810 -26.53 2.21 -50.32
C ASP A 810 -27.44 3.41 -50.58
N THR A 811 -27.18 4.45 -49.79
CA THR A 811 -27.50 5.88 -49.97
C THR A 811 -28.95 6.39 -49.95
N THR A 812 -29.21 7.22 -48.91
CA THR A 812 -29.80 8.58 -48.96
C THR A 812 -31.06 8.84 -49.78
N LEU A 813 -32.13 9.32 -49.14
CA LEU A 813 -32.96 10.48 -49.58
C LEU A 813 -34.03 10.74 -48.49
N LYS A 814 -33.87 11.80 -47.68
CA LYS A 814 -34.41 13.16 -47.86
C LYS A 814 -35.95 13.24 -47.85
N GLN A 815 -36.41 13.88 -46.77
CA GLN A 815 -37.24 15.10 -46.77
C GLN A 815 -38.72 15.07 -47.18
N LYS A 816 -39.51 15.72 -46.30
CA LYS A 816 -40.78 16.44 -46.54
C LYS A 816 -41.99 15.51 -46.73
N MET A 817 -43.18 15.74 -46.16
CA MET A 817 -43.97 16.93 -45.86
C MET A 817 -44.86 16.63 -44.63
N LYS A 818 -45.05 17.55 -43.65
CA LYS A 818 -46.18 18.52 -43.55
C LYS A 818 -47.55 17.82 -43.78
N SER A 819 -48.60 17.96 -42.97
CA SER A 819 -49.02 18.98 -42.00
C SER A 819 -50.45 18.67 -41.50
N ARG A 820 -50.87 19.36 -40.42
CA ARG A 820 -52.25 19.64 -39.94
C ARG A 820 -52.88 18.61 -38.99
N GLN A 821 -53.03 18.96 -37.70
CA GLN A 821 -54.12 19.73 -37.04
C GLN A 821 -55.39 18.84 -36.92
N THR A 822 -55.96 18.52 -35.76
CA THR A 822 -56.35 19.32 -34.56
C THR A 822 -56.81 18.35 -33.41
N PRO A 823 -57.25 18.82 -32.21
CA PRO A 823 -57.03 18.16 -30.92
C PRO A 823 -58.21 17.33 -30.40
N ILE A 824 -57.95 16.38 -29.51
CA ILE A 824 -58.96 15.84 -28.59
C ILE A 824 -58.37 15.75 -27.17
N LYS A 825 -58.96 16.51 -26.25
CA LYS A 825 -58.88 16.30 -24.80
C LYS A 825 -59.96 15.29 -24.41
N VAL A 826 -59.63 14.28 -23.60
CA VAL A 826 -60.62 13.64 -22.70
C VAL A 826 -59.96 13.32 -21.35
N LYS A 827 -60.62 13.77 -20.28
CA LYS A 827 -60.40 13.46 -18.85
C LYS A 827 -60.95 12.07 -18.52
N GLN A 828 -60.42 11.37 -17.49
CA GLN A 828 -61.22 10.95 -16.32
C GLN A 828 -60.44 10.17 -15.23
N LYS A 829 -61.03 10.19 -14.04
CA LYS A 829 -60.53 9.84 -12.69
C LYS A 829 -61.13 8.49 -12.21
N VAL A 830 -60.28 7.70 -11.50
CA VAL A 830 -60.46 7.05 -10.16
C VAL A 830 -61.47 5.89 -9.96
N ARG A 831 -61.03 4.74 -9.39
CA ARG A 831 -61.35 4.24 -8.00
C ARG A 831 -60.68 2.90 -7.62
N PHE A 832 -60.44 2.76 -6.30
CA PHE A 832 -59.73 1.73 -5.52
C PHE A 832 -60.58 0.50 -5.14
N ARG A 833 -59.93 -0.62 -4.75
CA ARG A 833 -60.35 -1.45 -3.60
C ARG A 833 -59.20 -2.29 -2.97
N THR A 834 -59.10 -2.17 -1.65
CA THR A 834 -58.24 -2.86 -0.66
C THR A 834 -58.68 -4.30 -0.36
N LEU A 835 -57.75 -5.18 0.02
CA LEU A 835 -58.03 -6.38 0.82
C LEU A 835 -56.99 -6.57 1.95
N LYS A 836 -57.50 -6.71 3.18
CA LYS A 836 -56.79 -6.96 4.45
C LYS A 836 -56.77 -8.47 4.75
N MET A 837 -55.69 -8.95 5.35
CA MET A 837 -55.60 -10.28 6.00
C MET A 837 -56.23 -10.28 7.40
N LYS A 838 -56.75 -11.44 7.85
CA LYS A 838 -56.96 -11.84 9.26
C LYS A 838 -57.05 -13.39 9.40
N PRO A 839 -56.95 -13.97 10.62
CA PRO A 839 -56.06 -15.09 10.96
C PRO A 839 -56.78 -16.44 11.17
N ASN A 840 -56.03 -17.52 11.40
CA ASN A 840 -56.59 -18.76 11.96
C ASN A 840 -55.77 -19.39 13.09
N LYS A 841 -56.53 -20.00 14.03
CA LYS A 841 -56.20 -20.45 15.39
C LYS A 841 -55.93 -21.97 15.49
N ALA A 842 -55.10 -22.31 16.48
CA ALA A 842 -55.22 -23.36 17.52
C ALA A 842 -55.43 -24.88 17.22
N ASN A 843 -54.47 -25.67 17.76
CA ASN A 843 -54.54 -26.88 18.62
C ASN A 843 -55.66 -27.94 18.50
N THR A 844 -55.27 -29.23 18.55
CA THR A 844 -55.64 -30.31 19.54
C THR A 844 -55.29 -31.70 18.95
N SER A 845 -54.35 -32.50 19.49
CA SER A 845 -54.34 -33.43 20.64
C SER A 845 -54.77 -34.90 20.35
N LYS A 846 -53.90 -35.88 20.66
CA LYS A 846 -54.10 -37.20 21.38
C LYS A 846 -53.01 -38.23 20.98
N LYS A 847 -52.09 -38.63 21.89
CA LYS A 847 -52.08 -39.78 22.85
C LYS A 847 -51.99 -41.15 22.14
N ILE A 848 -50.93 -41.98 22.30
CA ILE A 848 -50.72 -43.00 23.36
C ILE A 848 -49.25 -43.58 23.29
N LEU A 849 -48.68 -43.94 24.46
CA LEU A 849 -47.40 -44.66 24.79
C LEU A 849 -47.69 -46.16 25.12
N PRO A 850 -46.75 -47.10 25.47
CA PRO A 850 -45.26 -47.11 25.49
C PRO A 850 -44.61 -48.44 24.95
N SER A 851 -43.26 -48.49 24.82
CA SER A 851 -42.40 -49.50 25.47
C SER A 851 -40.90 -49.32 25.18
N GLU A 852 -40.16 -49.18 26.28
CA GLU A 852 -38.81 -49.66 26.63
C GLU A 852 -37.51 -49.17 25.90
N ALA A 853 -36.54 -48.85 26.76
CA ALA A 853 -35.25 -48.14 26.60
C ALA A 853 -34.06 -49.12 26.35
N PRO A 854 -32.77 -48.72 26.12
CA PRO A 854 -32.13 -47.48 26.57
C PRO A 854 -31.18 -46.71 25.59
N THR A 855 -31.20 -45.40 25.85
CA THR A 855 -30.25 -44.29 25.67
C THR A 855 -28.76 -44.55 25.32
N ILE A 856 -28.29 -43.78 24.32
CA ILE A 856 -26.99 -43.06 24.38
C ILE A 856 -27.25 -41.58 24.04
N THR A 857 -26.76 -40.70 24.91
CA THR A 857 -27.01 -39.25 24.99
C THR A 857 -26.50 -38.42 23.80
N LYS A 858 -27.36 -37.55 23.26
CA LYS A 858 -26.99 -36.39 22.42
C LYS A 858 -26.84 -35.13 23.28
N PRO A 859 -25.87 -34.24 23.04
CA PRO A 859 -25.90 -32.89 23.58
C PRO A 859 -26.77 -31.96 22.72
N ASP A 860 -27.78 -31.41 23.38
CA ASP A 860 -28.55 -30.18 23.17
C ASP A 860 -28.58 -29.50 21.80
N SER A 861 -29.74 -29.62 21.18
CA SER A 861 -30.25 -28.72 20.15
C SER A 861 -30.98 -27.54 20.79
N ALA A 862 -30.37 -26.35 20.78
CA ALA A 862 -31.09 -25.10 20.94
C ALA A 862 -30.48 -24.03 20.02
N ASN A 863 -31.15 -23.81 18.88
CA ASN A 863 -31.57 -22.51 18.33
C ASN A 863 -31.71 -22.61 16.79
N THR A 864 -32.79 -23.24 16.34
CA THR A 864 -33.22 -23.23 14.95
C THR A 864 -33.84 -21.87 14.60
N SER A 865 -33.06 -20.98 13.98
CA SER A 865 -33.61 -19.83 13.27
C SER A 865 -33.02 -19.72 11.85
N LYS A 866 -33.90 -20.02 10.87
CA LYS A 866 -33.80 -19.78 9.42
C LYS A 866 -32.67 -20.51 8.67
N LYS A 867 -33.02 -21.63 8.00
CA LYS A 867 -32.26 -22.12 6.83
C LYS A 867 -32.18 -20.97 5.81
N PRO A 868 -30.99 -20.64 5.25
CA PRO A 868 -30.93 -19.71 4.14
C PRO A 868 -31.66 -20.33 2.96
N VAL A 869 -32.77 -19.70 2.55
CA VAL A 869 -33.48 -20.02 1.33
C VAL A 869 -32.70 -19.34 0.21
N TYR A 870 -31.86 -20.10 -0.49
CA TYR A 870 -31.17 -19.62 -1.68
C TYR A 870 -32.12 -19.79 -2.88
N ASP A 871 -32.38 -18.71 -3.61
CA ASP A 871 -33.21 -18.74 -4.81
C ASP A 871 -32.52 -19.56 -5.92
N GLU A 872 -33.15 -20.66 -6.33
CA GLU A 872 -32.63 -21.62 -7.32
C GLU A 872 -32.44 -21.00 -8.72
N ASN A 873 -33.12 -19.87 -9.00
CA ASN A 873 -33.06 -19.17 -10.28
C ASN A 873 -31.93 -18.14 -10.39
N THR A 874 -31.24 -17.83 -9.28
CA THR A 874 -30.14 -16.86 -9.30
C THR A 874 -28.79 -17.58 -9.42
N ILE A 875 -28.05 -17.33 -10.52
CA ILE A 875 -26.66 -17.80 -10.67
C ILE A 875 -25.84 -17.26 -9.49
N HIS A 876 -25.08 -18.15 -8.83
CA HIS A 876 -24.28 -17.86 -7.64
C HIS A 876 -22.80 -18.05 -7.96
N ARG A 877 -21.89 -17.28 -7.35
CA ARG A 877 -20.44 -17.37 -7.60
C ARG A 877 -19.81 -18.74 -7.35
N PHE A 878 -20.44 -19.56 -6.50
CA PHE A 878 -20.05 -20.95 -6.28
C PHE A 878 -20.43 -21.87 -7.44
N THR A 879 -21.48 -21.56 -8.20
CA THR A 879 -21.98 -22.36 -9.33
C THR A 879 -21.66 -21.77 -10.70
N ASP A 880 -20.94 -20.64 -10.72
CA ASP A 880 -20.43 -20.00 -11.94
C ASP A 880 -19.51 -20.96 -12.72
N PRO A 881 -19.49 -20.91 -14.07
CA PRO A 881 -18.62 -21.75 -14.87
C PRO A 881 -17.16 -21.63 -14.44
N LEU A 882 -16.43 -22.76 -14.51
CA LEU A 882 -14.99 -22.81 -14.33
C LEU A 882 -14.32 -23.19 -15.66
N PRO A 883 -14.17 -22.23 -16.58
CA PRO A 883 -13.48 -22.49 -17.84
C PRO A 883 -12.02 -22.85 -17.58
N SER A 884 -11.47 -23.68 -18.45
CA SER A 884 -10.06 -24.06 -18.33
C SER A 884 -9.38 -24.24 -19.68
N PHE A 885 -8.05 -24.23 -19.68
CA PHE A 885 -7.24 -24.46 -20.87
C PHE A 885 -6.08 -25.40 -20.57
N PRO A 886 -5.63 -26.20 -21.56
CA PRO A 886 -4.56 -27.17 -21.37
C PRO A 886 -3.21 -26.47 -21.15
N GLY A 887 -2.42 -27.07 -20.27
CA GLY A 887 -1.06 -26.69 -19.91
C GLY A 887 -0.03 -27.77 -20.27
N LYS A 888 1.14 -27.69 -19.63
CA LYS A 888 2.21 -28.66 -19.87
C LYS A 888 1.89 -29.99 -19.18
N VAL A 889 2.48 -31.07 -19.69
CA VAL A 889 2.51 -32.35 -18.98
C VAL A 889 3.29 -32.17 -17.67
N PRO A 890 2.83 -32.70 -16.53
CA PRO A 890 3.55 -32.60 -15.27
C PRO A 890 4.96 -33.19 -15.37
N THR A 891 5.94 -32.49 -14.83
CA THR A 891 7.30 -33.05 -14.68
C THR A 891 7.34 -34.13 -13.61
N LYS A 892 8.39 -34.96 -13.60
CA LYS A 892 8.58 -35.99 -12.56
C LYS A 892 8.55 -35.39 -11.14
N ALA A 893 9.22 -34.25 -10.94
CA ALA A 893 9.24 -33.57 -9.64
C ALA A 893 7.84 -33.06 -9.23
N GLU A 894 7.05 -32.55 -10.18
CA GLU A 894 5.67 -32.11 -9.89
C GLU A 894 4.74 -33.30 -9.61
N MET A 895 4.96 -34.44 -10.26
CA MET A 895 4.26 -35.69 -9.94
C MET A 895 4.58 -36.16 -8.52
N GLU A 896 5.83 -36.08 -8.08
CA GLU A 896 6.22 -36.38 -6.70
C GLU A 896 5.53 -35.45 -5.68
N VAL A 897 5.35 -34.16 -6.01
CA VAL A 897 4.59 -33.22 -5.18
C VAL A 897 3.11 -33.62 -5.12
N ILE A 898 2.52 -33.97 -6.26
CA ILE A 898 1.14 -34.46 -6.36
C ILE A 898 0.94 -35.70 -5.47
N GLU A 899 1.85 -36.68 -5.56
CA GLU A 899 1.80 -37.90 -4.75
C GLU A 899 1.91 -37.60 -3.25
N LYS A 900 2.81 -36.69 -2.84
CA LYS A 900 2.94 -36.26 -1.44
C LYS A 900 1.68 -35.58 -0.93
N MET A 901 1.06 -34.70 -1.73
CA MET A 901 -0.21 -34.08 -1.37
C MET A 901 -1.34 -35.12 -1.25
N MET A 902 -1.38 -36.09 -2.16
CA MET A 902 -2.34 -37.20 -2.10
C MET A 902 -2.16 -38.04 -0.83
N ALA A 903 -0.92 -38.37 -0.47
CA ALA A 903 -0.61 -39.11 0.75
C ALA A 903 -1.02 -38.32 2.00
N PHE A 904 -0.73 -37.02 2.04
CA PHE A 904 -1.13 -36.12 3.13
C PHE A 904 -2.65 -36.18 3.38
N PHE A 905 -3.46 -36.02 2.33
CA PHE A 905 -4.94 -36.04 2.47
C PHE A 905 -5.55 -37.44 2.63
N LYS A 906 -4.78 -38.51 2.40
CA LYS A 906 -5.21 -39.89 2.67
C LYS A 906 -5.05 -40.25 4.15
N ASN A 907 -4.07 -39.64 4.83
CA ASN A 907 -3.69 -39.92 6.21
C ASN A 907 -4.34 -38.97 7.23
N ASP A 908 -5.32 -38.16 6.82
CA ASP A 908 -6.02 -37.08 7.56
C ASP A 908 -6.89 -37.60 8.74
N LYS A 909 -6.30 -38.42 9.61
CA LYS A 909 -6.75 -38.80 10.96
C LYS A 909 -5.85 -38.21 12.07
N GLU A 910 -4.84 -37.43 11.72
CA GLU A 910 -3.96 -36.64 12.61
C GLU A 910 -3.74 -35.25 11.99
#